data_AF-A0A8C3R0I9-F1
#
_entry.id   AF-A0A8C3R0I9-F1
#
_cell.length_a   1.000
_cell.length_b   1.000
_cell.length_c   1.000
_cell.angle_alpha   90.00
_cell.angle_beta   90.00
_cell.angle_gamma   90.00
#
_symmetry.space_group_name_H-M   'P 1'
#
loop_
_entity.id
_entity.type
_entity.pdbx_description
1 polymer ?
#
loop_
_entity_poly.entity_id
_entity_poly.type
_entity_poly.pdbx_seq_one_letter_code
_entity_poly.pdbx_strand_id
1 'polypeptide(L)'
;MDQLGHVRSPAPAQGAREGLSKAAAPQKNAYARLVQKHHSGRFQSYLNHIAQKMQLEEGFSNDPSMDLDLPLRRGLVKDNPVRNGINMHSYSPVRTSHLEQPLPGFENDKPQSALNRCPLKKNAIVSPEGDLDLEEDYCVYQRGAASGLLNVSDHPGGRASNSLRHRGALQKSSGSDEREEEEMWRKKHKKRGRCPANADTAAGHLLTEQFGEDVLAMNARKNSHLSPGQVQGAEKRGFARTRNNSESARTPQNFDRKRQLSESQTETMNNSDSRINPRQLGTPRGGSYAAAPASGDRKNLNKPTRGRKKSIFEAYVSKEDVSAGLKRGELIQGPLRINPKKYHEAFIPSPDGSRDIFIDGVVARNRALNGDVVVVKLLPKDQWKVIKPDGSDKETEVTHESDVPEDMLGTCIPQETAKGDAQSPDVIIEAQFDDNDAEHGQDHLQDTLTDDVKKLSLDTGEKGKAAGVTGVHRTKQDDGPKVNDPRLLPDEFLQRTAKVVCILEKKHSRAATGFIKLLADRNSELFKRCAMFSPVDHRVPRVYVPLADCPADFVTKPEAYSQMLFICRIVDWKEDSNFASGRLCKSLGQAGEIEPESEGILTEYGVDFSDFSPEVLECLPQNLPWVISPAELAKRRDLRKECIFTIDPSTARDLDDALSCKQLPDGNLEVGVHIADVSYFVLEETALDKVASERATSVYLVQKVIPMLPRLLCEELCSLNPMQDRLTFSVIWKLTPEGKILDEWFGRTVICSCVKLSYDHAQSMIDSPGKVLSPEELPPVSPQHSIAEIQEAVLNLHRVAQQLRRQRFTEGALHLDQMKLSFTLDQESGMPQGCYIYQYRDSNRLVEEFMLLANMAVAHRIYRSFPEQAFLRRHPPPQNKLLKDLMEFCNQVGLDIDFSSAGTLHKSLSEIFGADKYSRARKEVLTYMFSRPMQMALYFCTGVLDDETLFHHYALNVPFYTHFTSPIRRYADIVVHRLLSASLGARPPIKMDKEAIQKQADHCNDRKMASKRVQELSADLFFSIFVRECGPLESEAMVMGVLSKAFDVLVLKFGVQKRIYCNALPLVDFRFQKAGKKPELTLLWEPEELEEESVPQVITIFTLVEVVLTADGGPLKYSALLKRPSLDK
;
A
#
# COMPACT_ATOMS: atom_id res chain seq x y z
N MET A 1 10.38 0.92 72.78
CA MET A 1 9.59 -0.33 72.70
C MET A 1 10.24 -1.32 71.74
N ASP A 2 11.27 -2.09 72.09
CA ASP A 2 12.36 -1.93 73.08
C ASP A 2 13.42 -3.02 72.77
N GLN A 3 14.72 -2.71 72.66
CA GLN A 3 15.76 -2.86 73.70
C GLN A 3 15.97 -4.31 74.19
N LEU A 4 17.19 -4.87 74.37
CA LEU A 4 18.52 -4.24 74.53
C LEU A 4 19.68 -5.29 74.38
N GLY A 5 20.85 -4.87 73.86
CA GLY A 5 22.20 -5.31 74.34
C GLY A 5 22.74 -6.73 74.01
N HIS A 6 24.02 -7.08 74.31
CA HIS A 6 25.22 -6.26 74.61
C HIS A 6 26.55 -7.08 74.59
N VAL A 7 27.71 -6.39 74.45
CA VAL A 7 29.11 -6.83 74.78
C VAL A 7 29.87 -7.83 73.85
N ARG A 8 31.21 -7.80 73.96
CA ARG A 8 32.28 -8.31 73.05
C ARG A 8 32.90 -9.67 73.45
N SER A 9 33.44 -10.39 72.45
CA SER A 9 34.79 -11.06 72.34
C SER A 9 35.38 -11.87 73.53
N PRO A 10 36.04 -13.04 73.29
CA PRO A 10 37.25 -13.15 72.44
C PRO A 10 37.40 -14.45 71.59
N ALA A 11 38.58 -14.61 70.96
CA ALA A 11 39.04 -15.71 70.08
C ALA A 11 40.00 -16.68 70.85
N PRO A 12 40.68 -17.72 70.27
CA PRO A 12 40.86 -18.08 68.84
C PRO A 12 40.86 -19.60 68.46
N ALA A 13 41.00 -19.87 67.15
CA ALA A 13 41.38 -21.14 66.48
C ALA A 13 40.37 -22.33 66.55
N GLN A 14 40.25 -23.24 65.56
CA GLN A 14 40.90 -23.39 64.25
C GLN A 14 40.00 -24.22 63.29
N GLY A 15 39.98 -23.90 61.98
CA GLY A 15 39.82 -24.91 60.90
C GLY A 15 38.43 -25.30 60.37
N ALA A 16 37.87 -24.51 59.45
CA ALA A 16 37.00 -24.96 58.35
C ALA A 16 37.15 -23.99 57.14
N ARG A 17 36.86 -24.42 55.91
CA ARG A 17 37.06 -23.61 54.68
C ARG A 17 35.75 -23.20 54.02
N GLU A 18 35.36 -21.95 54.21
CA GLU A 18 34.49 -21.20 53.29
C GLU A 18 35.09 -19.80 53.09
N GLY A 19 34.78 -19.15 51.96
CA GLY A 19 35.42 -17.89 51.56
C GLY A 19 34.58 -17.07 50.60
N LEU A 20 33.71 -16.23 51.15
CA LEU A 20 32.80 -15.36 50.40
C LEU A 20 33.48 -14.06 49.92
N SER A 21 33.05 -13.60 48.75
CA SER A 21 33.09 -12.21 48.24
C SER A 21 34.38 -11.38 48.43
N LYS A 22 35.10 -11.14 47.33
CA LYS A 22 35.82 -9.87 47.10
C LYS A 22 35.41 -9.29 45.75
N ALA A 23 35.29 -7.97 45.68
CA ALA A 23 35.01 -7.25 44.44
C ALA A 23 36.18 -7.38 43.45
N ALA A 24 35.86 -7.53 42.16
CA ALA A 24 36.84 -7.67 41.08
C ALA A 24 37.14 -6.31 40.41
N ALA A 25 38.38 -6.16 39.93
CA ALA A 25 38.88 -4.94 39.28
C ALA A 25 38.45 -4.85 37.80
N PRO A 26 38.41 -3.65 37.19
CA PRO A 26 37.90 -3.47 35.83
C PRO A 26 38.88 -3.93 34.74
N GLN A 27 38.40 -4.75 33.81
CA GLN A 27 39.17 -5.13 32.61
C GLN A 27 38.90 -4.19 31.43
N LYS A 28 39.83 -3.24 31.19
CA LYS A 28 40.20 -2.87 29.82
C LYS A 28 40.76 -4.14 29.14
N ASN A 29 40.53 -4.44 27.87
CA ASN A 29 40.99 -3.61 26.75
C ASN A 29 40.15 -3.89 25.48
N ALA A 30 39.60 -2.84 24.84
CA ALA A 30 38.76 -3.00 23.65
C ALA A 30 39.58 -3.39 22.40
N TYR A 31 40.83 -2.90 22.32
CA TYR A 31 41.72 -3.06 21.17
C TYR A 31 41.93 -4.52 20.77
N ALA A 32 42.26 -5.38 21.73
CA ALA A 32 42.51 -6.80 21.52
C ALA A 32 41.29 -7.54 20.91
N ARG A 33 40.06 -7.13 21.28
CA ARG A 33 38.82 -7.74 20.78
C ARG A 33 38.50 -7.34 19.35
N LEU A 34 38.83 -6.12 18.91
CA LEU A 34 38.73 -5.73 17.50
C LEU A 34 39.76 -6.48 16.64
N VAL A 35 41.01 -6.56 17.12
CA VAL A 35 42.10 -7.24 16.40
C VAL A 35 41.85 -8.74 16.24
N GLN A 36 41.24 -9.41 17.23
CA GLN A 36 40.86 -10.82 17.11
C GLN A 36 39.68 -11.08 16.17
N LYS A 37 38.76 -10.12 15.95
CA LYS A 37 37.63 -10.30 15.02
C LYS A 37 38.04 -10.11 13.55
N HIS A 38 38.92 -9.14 13.25
CA HIS A 38 39.23 -8.76 11.86
C HIS A 38 40.57 -9.28 11.36
N HIS A 39 40.50 -10.30 10.49
CA HIS A 39 41.66 -10.98 9.88
C HIS A 39 42.29 -10.21 8.70
N SER A 40 41.99 -8.91 8.54
CA SER A 40 42.49 -8.07 7.45
C SER A 40 43.73 -7.28 7.87
N GLY A 41 44.89 -7.59 7.29
CA GLY A 41 46.15 -6.92 7.61
C GLY A 41 46.14 -5.40 7.41
N ARG A 42 45.33 -4.87 6.48
CA ARG A 42 45.14 -3.42 6.32
C ARG A 42 44.42 -2.79 7.53
N PHE A 43 43.38 -3.45 8.04
CA PHE A 43 42.63 -2.99 9.21
C PHE A 43 43.47 -3.10 10.49
N GLN A 44 44.21 -4.18 10.64
CA GLN A 44 45.15 -4.39 11.74
C GLN A 44 46.27 -3.33 11.75
N SER A 45 46.78 -2.94 10.57
CA SER A 45 47.74 -1.84 10.44
C SER A 45 47.16 -0.46 10.76
N TYR A 46 45.90 -0.21 10.38
CA TYR A 46 45.19 1.04 10.71
C TYR A 46 44.98 1.18 12.22
N LEU A 47 44.53 0.10 12.88
CA LEU A 47 44.38 0.06 14.34
C LEU A 47 45.73 0.30 15.06
N ASN A 48 46.82 -0.31 14.60
CA ASN A 48 48.14 -0.11 15.19
C ASN A 48 48.61 1.36 15.07
N HIS A 49 48.28 2.04 13.97
CA HIS A 49 48.62 3.45 13.76
C HIS A 49 47.86 4.37 14.74
N ILE A 50 46.57 4.13 14.98
CA ILE A 50 45.79 4.87 15.98
C ILE A 50 46.34 4.64 17.40
N ALA A 51 46.67 3.38 17.75
CA ALA A 51 47.23 3.06 19.05
C ALA A 51 48.58 3.78 19.31
N GLN A 52 49.46 3.86 18.30
CA GLN A 52 50.69 4.63 18.40
C GLN A 52 50.46 6.13 18.56
N LYS A 53 49.44 6.71 17.89
CA LYS A 53 49.14 8.15 18.02
C LYS A 53 48.71 8.50 19.45
N MET A 54 47.80 7.72 20.04
CA MET A 54 47.35 7.95 21.43
C MET A 54 48.48 7.84 22.45
N GLN A 55 49.41 6.90 22.26
CA GLN A 55 50.56 6.71 23.17
C GLN A 55 51.60 7.84 23.10
N LEU A 56 51.57 8.68 22.06
CA LEU A 56 52.38 9.90 21.98
C LEU A 56 51.71 11.10 22.68
N GLU A 57 50.39 11.07 22.84
CA GLU A 57 49.60 12.15 23.45
C GLU A 57 49.51 12.01 24.99
N GLU A 58 49.53 10.78 25.54
CA GLU A 58 49.55 10.52 27.00
C GLU A 58 50.93 10.68 27.66
N GLY A 59 51.98 11.10 26.91
CA GLY A 59 53.38 11.06 27.36
C GLY A 59 53.88 12.23 28.24
N PHE A 60 53.06 13.25 28.52
CA PHE A 60 53.54 14.56 29.02
C PHE A 60 52.84 15.09 30.29
N SER A 61 52.74 14.29 31.36
CA SER A 61 52.52 14.84 32.73
C SER A 61 52.88 13.86 33.84
N ASN A 62 53.99 14.08 34.55
CA ASN A 62 54.25 13.58 35.92
C ASN A 62 55.56 14.16 36.49
N ASP A 63 55.47 15.22 37.30
CA ASP A 63 56.14 15.29 38.63
C ASP A 63 55.50 16.44 39.46
N PRO A 64 55.50 16.40 40.81
CA PRO A 64 54.72 17.34 41.64
C PRO A 64 55.58 18.35 42.45
N SER A 65 54.92 19.37 43.04
CA SER A 65 54.86 19.61 44.52
C SER A 65 54.78 21.10 44.96
N MET A 66 54.42 21.28 46.24
CA MET A 66 54.63 22.46 47.12
C MET A 66 53.79 23.75 46.94
N ASP A 67 52.67 23.79 47.69
CA ASP A 67 52.47 24.61 48.91
C ASP A 67 52.44 26.17 48.95
N LEU A 68 51.40 26.62 49.69
CA LEU A 68 51.30 27.75 50.65
C LEU A 68 51.01 29.22 50.22
N ASP A 69 49.98 29.75 50.89
CA ASP A 69 49.76 31.11 51.43
C ASP A 69 49.78 32.40 50.57
N LEU A 70 48.61 33.06 50.49
CA LEU A 70 48.18 34.26 51.25
C LEU A 70 49.27 35.30 51.71
N PRO A 71 48.96 36.62 51.92
CA PRO A 71 47.67 37.34 51.76
C PRO A 71 47.74 38.84 51.26
N LEU A 72 46.55 39.49 51.23
CA LEU A 72 46.29 40.90 51.67
C LEU A 72 46.82 42.17 50.93
N ARG A 73 45.83 42.94 50.38
CA ARG A 73 45.45 44.34 50.75
C ARG A 73 45.79 45.56 49.84
N ARG A 74 44.84 46.52 49.86
CA ARG A 74 44.84 47.95 49.37
C ARG A 74 44.69 48.17 47.85
N GLY A 75 43.90 49.17 47.38
CA GLY A 75 42.92 50.03 48.09
C GLY A 75 42.56 51.35 47.37
N LEU A 76 41.60 52.10 47.95
CA LEU A 76 41.17 53.50 47.64
C LEU A 76 40.36 53.72 46.33
N VAL A 77 39.11 54.25 46.36
CA VAL A 77 38.63 55.68 46.46
C VAL A 77 38.57 56.36 45.05
N LYS A 78 37.52 57.08 44.60
CA LYS A 78 36.67 58.10 45.29
C LYS A 78 35.26 58.41 44.67
N ASP A 79 34.27 58.65 45.55
CA ASP A 79 33.06 59.53 45.55
C ASP A 79 31.96 59.63 44.45
N ASN A 80 30.74 60.00 44.92
CA ASN A 80 29.45 60.21 44.21
C ASN A 80 29.22 61.66 43.71
N PRO A 81 28.31 61.90 42.73
CA PRO A 81 27.03 62.60 43.03
C PRO A 81 25.81 62.26 42.11
N VAL A 82 24.59 62.82 42.27
CA VAL A 82 23.63 62.68 43.40
C VAL A 82 22.17 63.14 43.06
N ARG A 83 21.15 62.35 43.48
CA ARG A 83 19.71 62.69 43.80
C ARG A 83 18.64 63.20 42.77
N ASN A 84 17.47 62.52 42.85
CA ASN A 84 16.06 63.00 43.03
C ASN A 84 15.14 63.53 41.89
N GLY A 85 13.82 63.26 42.05
CA GLY A 85 12.65 63.89 41.39
C GLY A 85 11.93 62.97 40.38
N ILE A 86 10.81 62.27 40.63
CA ILE A 86 9.49 62.56 41.25
C ILE A 86 8.50 63.36 40.34
N ASN A 87 7.83 62.63 39.45
CA ASN A 87 6.35 62.53 39.27
C ASN A 87 5.43 63.79 39.34
N MET A 88 4.74 64.16 38.24
CA MET A 88 3.25 64.40 38.20
C MET A 88 2.65 64.90 36.84
N HIS A 89 1.50 64.30 36.48
CA HIS A 89 0.25 64.83 35.86
C HIS A 89 0.13 66.13 34.99
N SER A 90 -0.21 65.93 33.70
CA SER A 90 -1.52 66.31 33.04
C SER A 90 -1.83 67.67 32.34
N TYR A 91 -2.68 67.57 31.29
CA TYR A 91 -3.65 68.54 30.66
C TYR A 91 -3.23 69.77 29.79
N SER A 92 -3.45 69.63 28.46
CA SER A 92 -4.14 70.60 27.52
C SER A 92 -3.48 71.99 27.25
N PRO A 93 -3.99 72.91 26.35
CA PRO A 93 -5.24 72.93 25.55
C PRO A 93 -5.23 73.43 24.05
N VAL A 94 -6.22 72.97 23.27
CA VAL A 94 -7.19 73.71 22.38
C VAL A 94 -6.77 74.81 21.33
N ARG A 95 -7.04 74.49 20.04
CA ARG A 95 -7.48 75.30 18.84
C ARG A 95 -6.66 76.46 18.20
N THR A 96 -6.37 76.26 16.90
CA THR A 96 -6.38 77.21 15.74
C THR A 96 -6.35 76.38 14.43
N SER A 97 -6.75 76.78 13.20
CA SER A 97 -7.49 77.94 12.62
C SER A 97 -8.04 77.53 11.21
N HIS A 98 -8.40 78.46 10.30
CA HIS A 98 -8.81 78.21 8.90
C HIS A 98 -8.28 79.28 7.92
N LEU A 99 -7.96 78.88 6.68
CA LEU A 99 -8.39 79.40 5.35
C LEU A 99 -7.72 78.52 4.26
N GLU A 100 -8.16 78.38 3.00
CA GLU A 100 -9.07 79.18 2.16
C GLU A 100 -9.96 78.30 1.24
N GLN A 101 -10.72 78.87 0.29
CA GLN A 101 -11.80 78.26 -0.53
C GLN A 101 -11.72 78.75 -2.03
N PRO A 102 -12.67 78.54 -3.01
CA PRO A 102 -14.10 78.20 -2.90
C PRO A 102 -14.77 77.19 -3.92
N LEU A 103 -15.96 76.75 -3.50
CA LEU A 103 -17.26 76.34 -4.11
C LEU A 103 -17.62 76.67 -5.59
N PRO A 104 -18.79 76.25 -6.16
CA PRO A 104 -19.95 75.44 -5.64
C PRO A 104 -20.36 74.22 -6.54
N GLY A 105 -21.39 73.37 -6.27
CA GLY A 105 -22.30 73.16 -5.12
C GLY A 105 -23.60 72.35 -5.50
N PHE A 106 -24.36 71.83 -4.49
CA PHE A 106 -25.78 71.34 -4.50
C PHE A 106 -26.17 70.09 -5.38
N GLU A 107 -27.14 69.19 -5.05
CA GLU A 107 -27.77 68.74 -3.77
C GLU A 107 -28.58 67.40 -3.94
N ASN A 108 -28.83 66.67 -2.83
CA ASN A 108 -29.95 65.73 -2.49
C ASN A 108 -30.34 64.42 -3.27
N ASP A 109 -30.29 63.30 -2.52
CA ASP A 109 -31.25 62.17 -2.33
C ASP A 109 -31.65 61.08 -3.38
N LYS A 110 -32.29 60.01 -2.86
CA LYS A 110 -32.71 58.72 -3.50
C LYS A 110 -34.23 58.71 -3.91
N PRO A 111 -34.89 57.63 -4.43
CA PRO A 111 -34.45 56.29 -4.92
C PRO A 111 -35.15 55.80 -6.26
N GLN A 112 -35.03 54.49 -6.58
CA GLN A 112 -35.98 53.61 -7.35
C GLN A 112 -36.12 53.63 -8.91
N SER A 113 -35.71 52.49 -9.52
CA SER A 113 -36.40 51.65 -10.55
C SER A 113 -36.82 52.12 -11.99
N ALA A 114 -36.62 51.17 -12.94
CA ALA A 114 -37.47 50.80 -14.11
C ALA A 114 -37.17 51.31 -15.57
N LEU A 115 -36.69 50.37 -16.39
CA LEU A 115 -37.04 50.03 -17.81
C LEU A 115 -37.72 51.08 -18.74
N ASN A 116 -37.18 51.27 -19.97
CA ASN A 116 -37.73 50.67 -21.22
C ASN A 116 -37.06 51.04 -22.59
N ARG A 117 -37.03 50.04 -23.51
CA ARG A 117 -37.23 50.04 -24.99
C ARG A 117 -36.27 50.67 -26.03
N CYS A 118 -36.06 49.88 -27.10
CA CYS A 118 -35.40 50.16 -28.40
C CYS A 118 -36.34 50.87 -29.43
N PRO A 119 -35.90 51.20 -30.68
CA PRO A 119 -36.05 50.24 -31.81
C PRO A 119 -35.11 50.34 -33.07
N LEU A 120 -34.58 49.19 -33.52
CA LEU A 120 -34.68 48.53 -34.87
C LEU A 120 -34.61 49.30 -36.24
N LYS A 121 -33.80 48.77 -37.21
CA LYS A 121 -33.86 48.76 -38.73
C LYS A 121 -32.55 49.22 -39.45
N LYS A 122 -32.13 48.75 -40.66
CA LYS A 122 -32.45 47.57 -41.54
C LYS A 122 -31.45 47.43 -42.74
N ASN A 123 -31.50 46.29 -43.46
CA ASN A 123 -31.13 46.02 -44.89
C ASN A 123 -29.63 45.90 -45.30
N ALA A 124 -29.23 45.20 -46.39
CA ALA A 124 -29.82 44.08 -47.19
C ALA A 124 -28.83 43.60 -48.31
N ILE A 125 -29.12 42.44 -48.97
CA ILE A 125 -28.55 41.89 -50.24
C ILE A 125 -27.02 41.61 -50.27
N VAL A 126 -26.39 40.86 -51.21
CA VAL A 126 -26.76 40.33 -52.56
C VAL A 126 -26.14 38.93 -52.80
N SER A 127 -26.66 38.16 -53.77
CA SER A 127 -26.06 36.94 -54.38
C SER A 127 -26.32 36.88 -55.89
N PRO A 128 -25.57 36.03 -56.62
CA PRO A 128 -26.17 34.96 -57.43
C PRO A 128 -25.37 33.64 -57.33
N GLU A 129 -25.77 32.44 -57.81
CA GLU A 129 -27.05 31.75 -58.13
C GLU A 129 -26.67 30.28 -58.49
N GLY A 130 -27.54 29.26 -58.43
CA GLY A 130 -28.89 29.16 -57.86
C GLY A 130 -28.92 28.09 -56.74
N ASP A 131 -29.05 26.77 -56.94
CA ASP A 131 -29.67 25.87 -57.96
C ASP A 131 -29.11 24.45 -57.69
N LEU A 132 -29.74 23.26 -57.81
CA LEU A 132 -31.10 22.66 -57.76
C LEU A 132 -30.83 21.14 -57.51
N ASP A 133 -31.62 20.24 -56.90
CA ASP A 133 -32.92 20.12 -56.22
C ASP A 133 -32.78 18.90 -55.26
N LEU A 134 -33.57 18.61 -54.20
CA LEU A 134 -34.69 19.21 -53.45
C LEU A 134 -34.52 18.73 -51.96
N GLU A 135 -35.45 18.56 -51.01
CA GLU A 135 -36.93 18.52 -50.91
C GLU A 135 -37.35 18.96 -49.46
N GLU A 136 -38.50 18.49 -48.93
CA GLU A 136 -39.19 19.02 -47.73
C GLU A 136 -39.24 17.97 -46.55
N ASP A 137 -39.54 18.26 -45.27
CA ASP A 137 -40.15 19.46 -44.66
C ASP A 137 -39.96 19.66 -43.10
N TYR A 138 -40.36 20.85 -42.59
CA TYR A 138 -40.63 21.36 -41.21
C TYR A 138 -39.79 20.99 -39.95
N CYS A 139 -38.98 21.96 -39.50
CA CYS A 139 -39.12 22.83 -38.28
C CYS A 139 -39.77 22.38 -36.93
N VAL A 140 -39.56 23.02 -35.75
CA VAL A 140 -38.48 23.89 -35.16
C VAL A 140 -38.75 24.28 -33.66
N TYR A 141 -37.72 24.74 -32.93
CA TYR A 141 -37.69 25.61 -31.70
C TYR A 141 -38.17 25.18 -30.27
N GLN A 142 -37.18 25.06 -29.36
CA GLN A 142 -37.02 25.65 -28.00
C GLN A 142 -38.05 25.55 -26.83
N ARG A 143 -37.60 24.87 -25.76
CA ARG A 143 -37.09 25.44 -24.47
C ARG A 143 -38.00 26.30 -23.55
N GLY A 144 -38.42 25.71 -22.43
CA GLY A 144 -38.04 26.20 -21.07
C GLY A 144 -39.13 26.64 -20.07
N ALA A 145 -38.79 26.50 -18.77
CA ALA A 145 -39.43 27.11 -17.57
C ALA A 145 -40.89 26.70 -17.24
N ALA A 146 -41.42 26.85 -16.01
CA ALA A 146 -40.86 26.86 -14.64
C ALA A 146 -42.01 26.74 -13.59
N SER A 147 -41.65 26.54 -12.31
CA SER A 147 -42.35 26.96 -11.07
C SER A 147 -43.90 27.08 -11.00
N GLY A 148 -44.56 26.43 -10.02
CA GLY A 148 -45.85 26.95 -9.53
C GLY A 148 -46.75 26.08 -8.63
N LEU A 149 -46.65 26.28 -7.31
CA LEU A 149 -47.76 26.51 -6.35
C LEU A 149 -49.02 25.60 -6.26
N LEU A 150 -49.24 25.12 -5.01
CA LEU A 150 -50.51 25.10 -4.24
C LEU A 150 -51.59 23.99 -4.44
N ASN A 151 -51.97 23.45 -3.27
CA ASN A 151 -53.33 23.20 -2.76
C ASN A 151 -54.11 21.88 -3.00
N VAL A 152 -54.43 21.27 -1.84
CA VAL A 152 -55.75 20.74 -1.41
C VAL A 152 -56.09 19.28 -1.77
N SER A 153 -56.91 18.70 -0.88
CA SER A 153 -57.37 17.31 -0.72
C SER A 153 -58.29 16.81 -1.86
N ASP A 154 -58.65 15.53 -2.02
CA ASP A 154 -59.08 14.55 -1.00
C ASP A 154 -58.94 13.06 -1.44
N HIS A 155 -59.17 12.12 -0.50
CA HIS A 155 -59.38 10.69 -0.78
C HIS A 155 -60.82 10.39 -1.24
N PRO A 156 -61.08 9.24 -1.89
CA PRO A 156 -61.85 8.21 -1.14
C PRO A 156 -61.59 6.72 -1.50
N GLY A 157 -61.42 5.88 -0.47
CA GLY A 157 -61.85 4.46 -0.43
C GLY A 157 -60.98 3.39 -1.11
N GLY A 158 -60.85 2.16 -0.58
CA GLY A 158 -61.27 1.68 0.75
C GLY A 158 -61.27 0.15 0.95
N ARG A 159 -61.38 -0.28 2.23
CA ARG A 159 -61.54 -1.67 2.78
C ARG A 159 -60.28 -2.56 2.67
N ALA A 160 -59.65 -3.02 3.77
CA ALA A 160 -60.09 -3.85 4.92
C ALA A 160 -59.98 -5.37 4.61
N SER A 161 -59.57 -6.26 5.51
CA SER A 161 -59.96 -6.42 6.94
C SER A 161 -58.82 -7.03 7.81
N ASN A 162 -58.49 -6.48 9.00
CA ASN A 162 -58.94 -6.87 10.36
C ASN A 162 -58.54 -8.27 10.87
N SER A 163 -58.31 -8.54 12.17
CA SER A 163 -58.05 -7.70 13.36
C SER A 163 -57.93 -8.58 14.62
N LEU A 164 -57.23 -8.14 15.68
CA LEU A 164 -57.74 -8.26 17.07
C LEU A 164 -56.97 -7.34 18.04
N ARG A 165 -57.54 -7.10 19.22
CA ARG A 165 -57.08 -6.18 20.28
C ARG A 165 -56.97 -6.92 21.60
N HIS A 166 -56.19 -6.39 22.56
CA HIS A 166 -56.65 -6.28 23.95
C HIS A 166 -56.14 -4.98 24.60
N ARG A 167 -56.66 -4.64 25.79
CA ARG A 167 -56.66 -3.27 26.34
C ARG A 167 -56.61 -3.28 27.88
N GLY A 168 -55.93 -2.29 28.48
CA GLY A 168 -55.95 -1.98 29.93
C GLY A 168 -54.61 -2.24 30.64
N ALA A 169 -54.23 -1.50 31.70
CA ALA A 169 -54.95 -0.41 32.39
C ALA A 169 -54.01 0.61 33.09
N LEU A 170 -54.63 1.68 33.61
CA LEU A 170 -54.16 2.87 34.34
C LEU A 170 -52.96 2.68 35.30
N GLN A 171 -52.12 3.68 35.65
CA GLN A 171 -52.23 5.17 35.68
C GLN A 171 -50.80 5.79 35.43
N LYS A 172 -50.33 7.02 35.77
CA LYS A 172 -50.79 8.17 36.60
C LYS A 172 -50.20 9.56 36.16
N SER A 173 -50.23 10.52 37.10
CA SER A 173 -49.77 11.92 37.21
C SER A 173 -48.23 12.12 37.27
N SER A 174 -47.62 13.31 37.07
CA SER A 174 -48.09 14.67 36.68
C SER A 174 -46.92 15.69 36.51
N GLY A 175 -47.14 16.76 35.74
CA GLY A 175 -46.31 18.00 35.66
C GLY A 175 -45.59 18.16 34.31
N SER A 176 -45.47 19.32 33.63
CA SER A 176 -45.36 20.77 33.99
C SER A 176 -44.05 21.13 34.70
N ASP A 177 -43.27 22.14 34.28
CA ASP A 177 -43.36 23.05 33.11
C ASP A 177 -41.99 23.73 32.88
N GLU A 178 -41.81 24.44 31.76
CA GLU A 178 -40.73 25.44 31.50
C GLU A 178 -39.26 24.90 31.48
N ARG A 179 -38.35 25.32 30.56
CA ARG A 179 -37.61 26.59 30.36
C ARG A 179 -36.59 26.93 31.47
N GLU A 180 -35.49 27.54 31.03
CA GLU A 180 -34.32 28.02 31.79
C GLU A 180 -33.35 26.97 32.39
N GLU A 181 -32.22 26.73 31.72
CA GLU A 181 -30.95 26.40 32.42
C GLU A 181 -29.67 26.70 31.59
N GLU A 182 -29.53 27.93 31.06
CA GLU A 182 -28.34 28.37 30.29
C GLU A 182 -27.36 29.29 31.07
N GLU A 183 -27.38 29.30 32.42
CA GLU A 183 -26.45 30.16 33.19
C GLU A 183 -25.85 29.56 34.50
N MET A 184 -25.56 28.25 34.56
CA MET A 184 -25.11 27.61 35.82
C MET A 184 -23.73 26.93 35.87
N TRP A 185 -22.72 27.31 35.07
CA TRP A 185 -21.34 26.79 35.23
C TRP A 185 -20.18 27.81 35.23
N ARG A 186 -20.45 29.10 35.52
CA ARG A 186 -19.39 30.13 35.69
C ARG A 186 -19.46 30.92 37.02
N LYS A 187 -19.23 30.26 38.17
CA LYS A 187 -18.56 30.85 39.38
C LYS A 187 -18.43 29.83 40.54
N LYS A 188 -17.35 30.00 41.32
CA LYS A 188 -16.87 29.16 42.46
C LYS A 188 -16.24 27.81 42.02
N HIS A 189 -15.18 27.28 42.66
CA HIS A 189 -14.50 27.73 43.89
C HIS A 189 -13.03 28.16 43.67
N LYS A 190 -12.61 29.25 44.34
CA LYS A 190 -11.19 29.60 44.56
C LYS A 190 -11.04 30.26 45.95
N LYS A 191 -10.57 29.51 46.95
CA LYS A 191 -10.10 30.07 48.25
C LYS A 191 -9.34 29.02 49.08
N ARG A 192 -8.07 29.34 49.40
CA ARG A 192 -7.26 29.06 50.63
C ARG A 192 -7.39 27.66 51.29
N GLY A 193 -6.32 26.98 51.73
CA GLY A 193 -4.86 27.23 51.81
C GLY A 193 -4.19 25.92 52.29
N ARG A 194 -2.94 25.83 52.77
CA ARG A 194 -1.89 26.79 53.14
C ARG A 194 -0.56 25.99 53.18
N CYS A 195 0.58 26.57 52.78
CA CYS A 195 1.88 25.86 52.84
C CYS A 195 2.37 25.66 54.29
N PRO A 196 3.22 24.65 54.51
CA PRO A 196 4.43 24.77 55.32
C PRO A 196 5.69 24.81 54.42
N ALA A 197 6.72 25.51 54.90
CA ALA A 197 8.12 25.28 54.52
C ALA A 197 8.72 24.29 55.55
N ASN A 198 9.98 23.84 55.51
CA ASN A 198 11.20 24.44 54.96
C ASN A 198 12.30 23.38 54.75
N ALA A 199 13.39 23.77 54.07
CA ALA A 199 14.78 23.26 54.11
C ALA A 199 15.10 21.79 54.49
N ASP A 200 15.89 21.10 53.64
CA ASP A 200 17.33 20.90 53.95
C ASP A 200 18.18 20.38 52.76
N THR A 201 19.42 20.91 52.69
CA THR A 201 20.72 20.32 52.24
C THR A 201 20.78 19.43 50.97
N ALA A 202 21.48 19.70 49.86
CA ALA A 202 22.67 20.52 49.47
C ALA A 202 24.06 19.80 49.43
N ALA A 203 24.44 19.34 48.22
CA ALA A 203 25.79 19.08 47.67
C ALA A 203 25.59 18.82 46.14
N GLY A 204 26.49 19.08 45.17
CA GLY A 204 27.94 19.27 45.14
C GLY A 204 28.51 18.19 44.19
N HIS A 205 29.11 18.45 43.02
CA HIS A 205 30.06 19.52 42.66
C HIS A 205 29.89 20.12 41.24
N LEU A 206 30.52 21.27 41.03
CA LEU A 206 30.87 21.91 39.75
C LEU A 206 32.37 22.28 39.78
N LEU A 207 33.04 22.25 38.62
CA LEU A 207 34.35 22.83 38.19
C LEU A 207 34.71 22.11 36.85
N THR A 208 35.04 22.70 35.69
CA THR A 208 35.50 24.04 35.23
C THR A 208 37.02 24.26 35.17
N GLU A 209 37.61 23.98 34.00
CA GLU A 209 38.69 24.72 33.30
C GLU A 209 38.39 24.59 31.77
N GLN A 210 38.59 25.52 30.81
CA GLN A 210 39.54 26.63 30.58
C GLN A 210 40.92 26.18 30.03
N PHE A 211 41.59 26.88 29.10
CA PHE A 211 41.23 27.77 27.96
C PHE A 211 42.49 27.96 27.06
N GLY A 212 42.38 28.59 25.88
CA GLY A 212 43.52 29.01 25.03
C GLY A 212 43.57 28.29 23.66
N GLU A 213 43.14 28.83 22.51
CA GLU A 213 43.44 30.09 21.78
C GLU A 213 44.66 30.03 20.86
N ASP A 214 44.47 30.38 19.58
CA ASP A 214 45.30 31.42 18.94
C ASP A 214 44.65 32.10 17.69
N VAL A 215 44.55 33.43 17.78
CA VAL A 215 44.56 34.50 16.74
C VAL A 215 43.82 34.36 15.39
N LEU A 216 42.66 35.04 15.36
CA LEU A 216 42.19 36.07 14.40
C LEU A 216 42.98 36.42 13.10
N ALA A 217 42.25 36.34 11.98
CA ALA A 217 41.98 37.40 10.96
C ALA A 217 43.04 38.44 10.51
N MET A 218 43.21 38.61 9.18
CA MET A 218 43.31 39.86 8.38
C MET A 218 43.86 39.57 6.95
N ASN A 219 43.66 40.36 5.87
CA ASN A 219 42.52 41.17 5.41
C ASN A 219 42.76 41.71 3.98
N ALA A 220 41.68 41.88 3.20
CA ALA A 220 41.43 42.98 2.24
C ALA A 220 42.32 43.29 0.99
N ARG A 221 41.62 43.68 -0.09
CA ARG A 221 42.01 44.62 -1.20
C ARG A 221 43.01 44.07 -2.24
N LYS A 222 42.91 44.36 -3.55
CA LYS A 222 42.04 45.29 -4.31
C LYS A 222 42.07 44.97 -5.82
N ASN A 223 41.08 45.52 -6.54
CA ASN A 223 41.01 45.85 -7.98
C ASN A 223 42.38 45.91 -8.70
N SER A 224 42.52 45.45 -9.95
CA SER A 224 41.82 46.06 -11.10
C SER A 224 41.69 45.17 -12.35
N HIS A 225 40.86 45.62 -13.30
CA HIS A 225 40.65 45.00 -14.62
C HIS A 225 41.94 44.93 -15.46
N LEU A 226 42.05 43.92 -16.34
CA LEU A 226 42.12 44.13 -17.80
C LEU A 226 42.05 42.80 -18.58
N SER A 227 41.11 42.72 -19.52
CA SER A 227 41.15 41.88 -20.72
C SER A 227 41.38 42.86 -21.91
N PRO A 228 41.94 42.48 -23.08
CA PRO A 228 41.70 41.21 -23.79
C PRO A 228 42.94 40.57 -24.48
N GLY A 229 42.73 39.47 -25.21
CA GLY A 229 43.71 38.93 -26.16
C GLY A 229 43.28 37.61 -26.82
N GLN A 230 43.08 37.61 -28.14
CA GLN A 230 42.86 36.40 -28.96
C GLN A 230 44.18 35.90 -29.54
N VAL A 231 44.40 34.58 -29.67
CA VAL A 231 45.18 33.93 -30.76
C VAL A 231 44.61 32.52 -31.00
N GLN A 232 44.68 32.01 -32.23
CA GLN A 232 44.26 30.67 -32.65
C GLN A 232 45.45 29.72 -32.91
N GLY A 233 45.19 28.41 -32.74
CA GLY A 233 45.96 27.28 -33.30
C GLY A 233 47.22 26.86 -32.52
N ALA A 234 47.86 25.72 -32.81
CA ALA A 234 47.50 24.44 -33.45
C ALA A 234 48.81 23.59 -33.62
N GLU A 235 48.69 22.28 -33.85
CA GLU A 235 49.75 21.37 -34.37
C GLU A 235 51.00 21.00 -33.51
N LYS A 236 50.88 19.85 -32.80
CA LYS A 236 51.75 18.64 -32.87
C LYS A 236 53.31 18.75 -32.90
N ARG A 237 53.97 18.11 -31.91
CA ARG A 237 55.21 17.24 -31.91
C ARG A 237 55.89 17.32 -30.52
N GLY A 238 56.53 16.30 -29.94
CA GLY A 238 56.60 14.86 -30.25
C GLY A 238 57.66 14.10 -29.40
N PHE A 239 57.37 12.84 -29.03
CA PHE A 239 58.27 11.73 -28.61
C PHE A 239 59.35 11.90 -27.49
N ALA A 240 59.17 11.13 -26.39
CA ALA A 240 60.07 10.08 -25.82
C ALA A 240 59.92 10.01 -24.28
N ARG A 241 59.38 8.96 -23.63
CA ARG A 241 59.72 7.51 -23.52
C ARG A 241 60.89 7.14 -22.58
N THR A 242 60.54 6.65 -21.40
CA THR A 242 61.18 5.52 -20.69
C THR A 242 60.09 4.54 -20.21
N ARG A 243 60.44 3.32 -19.78
CA ARG A 243 59.54 2.15 -19.72
C ARG A 243 60.03 1.09 -18.73
N ASN A 244 59.11 0.33 -18.12
CA ASN A 244 59.21 -1.09 -17.70
C ASN A 244 57.79 -1.53 -17.22
N ASN A 245 57.18 -2.71 -17.44
CA ASN A 245 57.54 -4.11 -17.78
C ASN A 245 57.14 -5.06 -16.62
N SER A 246 56.75 -6.34 -16.81
CA SER A 246 56.48 -7.17 -18.02
C SER A 246 55.90 -8.54 -17.62
N GLU A 247 55.08 -9.27 -18.39
CA GLU A 247 54.24 -8.92 -19.56
C GLU A 247 53.00 -9.86 -19.59
N SER A 248 52.78 -10.97 -20.33
CA SER A 248 53.27 -11.51 -21.62
C SER A 248 52.33 -12.61 -22.17
N ALA A 249 52.38 -12.85 -23.49
CA ALA A 249 52.16 -14.13 -24.21
C ALA A 249 50.75 -14.80 -24.29
N ARG A 250 50.33 -15.39 -25.44
CA ARG A 250 50.88 -15.42 -26.82
C ARG A 250 49.84 -15.90 -27.87
N THR A 251 50.03 -15.54 -29.14
CA THR A 251 49.35 -16.11 -30.33
C THR A 251 50.26 -16.13 -31.57
N PRO A 252 50.04 -17.04 -32.54
CA PRO A 252 50.55 -16.96 -33.93
C PRO A 252 49.42 -17.12 -34.99
N GLN A 253 49.56 -16.83 -36.30
CA GLN A 253 50.28 -15.78 -37.02
C GLN A 253 49.73 -15.70 -38.48
N ASN A 254 49.86 -14.56 -39.16
CA ASN A 254 49.19 -14.19 -40.43
C ASN A 254 49.50 -15.05 -41.68
N PHE A 255 48.66 -14.90 -42.71
CA PHE A 255 49.14 -14.69 -44.09
C PHE A 255 48.24 -13.73 -44.90
N ASP A 256 48.86 -12.94 -45.79
CA ASP A 256 48.25 -11.88 -46.61
C ASP A 256 48.05 -12.28 -48.08
N ARG A 257 47.02 -11.75 -48.78
CA ARG A 257 47.12 -11.20 -50.17
C ARG A 257 45.82 -10.69 -50.84
N LYS A 258 45.84 -9.39 -51.19
CA LYS A 258 45.54 -8.75 -52.51
C LYS A 258 44.16 -8.88 -53.22
N ARG A 259 43.74 -7.71 -53.76
CA ARG A 259 43.00 -7.45 -55.04
C ARG A 259 41.49 -7.77 -55.11
N GLN A 260 40.65 -7.10 -55.92
CA GLN A 260 40.64 -5.74 -56.54
C GLN A 260 39.27 -5.49 -57.24
N LEU A 261 38.67 -4.28 -57.16
CA LEU A 261 37.62 -3.71 -58.06
C LEU A 261 36.26 -4.46 -58.10
N SER A 262 35.09 -3.95 -58.54
CA SER A 262 34.55 -2.64 -59.02
C SER A 262 33.04 -2.60 -58.65
N GLU A 263 32.36 -1.47 -58.32
CA GLU A 263 31.72 -0.47 -59.21
C GLU A 263 30.85 -1.07 -60.36
N SER A 264 29.63 -0.60 -60.69
CA SER A 264 28.82 0.55 -60.18
C SER A 264 27.30 0.54 -60.55
N GLN A 265 26.50 1.22 -59.72
CA GLN A 265 25.26 2.04 -59.91
C GLN A 265 24.40 2.08 -61.21
N THR A 266 23.06 2.11 -61.04
CA THR A 266 21.96 2.91 -61.70
C THR A 266 20.59 2.26 -61.31
N GLU A 267 19.44 2.88 -60.99
CA GLU A 267 18.71 4.13 -61.34
C GLU A 267 18.08 4.16 -62.74
N THR A 268 16.79 4.49 -63.00
CA THR A 268 15.58 4.75 -62.15
C THR A 268 14.26 4.65 -62.97
N MET A 269 13.10 4.57 -62.29
CA MET A 269 11.75 5.11 -62.65
C MET A 269 10.69 4.39 -63.56
N ASN A 270 9.45 4.43 -63.04
CA ASN A 270 8.11 4.63 -63.67
C ASN A 270 7.27 3.49 -64.34
N ASN A 271 6.13 3.17 -63.68
CA ASN A 271 4.72 3.08 -64.15
C ASN A 271 4.29 2.27 -65.42
N SER A 272 3.12 1.63 -65.51
CA SER A 272 1.89 1.60 -64.66
C SER A 272 1.08 0.29 -64.78
N ASP A 273 0.01 0.15 -63.97
CA ASP A 273 -0.89 -1.01 -63.81
C ASP A 273 -1.58 -1.62 -65.05
N SER A 274 -1.89 -2.93 -64.91
CA SER A 274 -3.14 -3.51 -65.43
C SER A 274 -3.64 -4.68 -64.55
N ARG A 275 -4.86 -4.59 -64.01
CA ARG A 275 -5.63 -5.70 -63.38
C ARG A 275 -6.95 -5.89 -64.13
N ILE A 276 -7.56 -7.09 -64.07
CA ILE A 276 -9.01 -7.34 -63.76
C ILE A 276 -9.38 -8.83 -63.94
N ASN A 277 -10.44 -9.24 -63.23
CA ASN A 277 -11.05 -10.58 -63.05
C ASN A 277 -11.35 -11.41 -64.33
N PRO A 278 -11.76 -12.68 -64.16
CA PRO A 278 -13.22 -12.94 -64.28
C PRO A 278 -13.84 -13.77 -63.12
N ARG A 279 -15.18 -13.74 -63.04
CA ARG A 279 -16.03 -14.57 -62.16
C ARG A 279 -16.91 -15.53 -62.99
N GLN A 280 -17.30 -16.65 -62.36
CA GLN A 280 -18.53 -17.45 -62.50
C GLN A 280 -19.47 -17.22 -63.71
N LEU A 281 -19.78 -18.32 -64.42
CA LEU A 281 -21.13 -18.82 -64.77
C LEU A 281 -20.98 -20.27 -65.27
N GLY A 282 -21.96 -21.18 -65.24
CA GLY A 282 -23.34 -21.15 -64.71
C GLY A 282 -23.91 -22.58 -64.60
N THR A 283 -25.19 -22.74 -64.25
CA THR A 283 -25.86 -24.05 -64.05
C THR A 283 -26.86 -24.41 -65.17
N PRO A 284 -27.08 -25.72 -65.42
CA PRO A 284 -28.33 -26.23 -65.99
C PRO A 284 -29.18 -27.01 -64.97
N ARG A 285 -30.51 -27.08 -65.21
CA ARG A 285 -31.48 -27.90 -64.43
C ARG A 285 -31.90 -29.14 -65.24
N GLY A 286 -32.24 -30.25 -64.58
CA GLY A 286 -33.15 -31.28 -65.15
C GLY A 286 -33.05 -32.70 -64.57
N GLY A 287 -34.16 -33.25 -64.07
CA GLY A 287 -34.34 -34.67 -63.67
C GLY A 287 -33.68 -35.06 -62.33
N SER A 288 -34.32 -35.56 -61.26
CA SER A 288 -35.49 -36.45 -61.03
C SER A 288 -35.16 -37.95 -60.92
N TYR A 289 -35.72 -38.59 -59.89
CA TYR A 289 -35.64 -40.02 -59.54
C TYR A 289 -34.26 -40.53 -59.06
N ALA A 290 -34.12 -41.59 -58.25
CA ALA A 290 -34.96 -42.14 -57.17
C ALA A 290 -34.16 -43.20 -56.37
N ALA A 291 -34.55 -43.44 -55.12
CA ALA A 291 -34.23 -44.61 -54.28
C ALA A 291 -32.76 -44.88 -53.83
N ALA A 292 -32.66 -45.72 -52.80
CA ALA A 292 -31.45 -46.35 -52.26
C ALA A 292 -31.27 -47.77 -52.93
N PRO A 293 -30.33 -48.70 -52.58
CA PRO A 293 -29.72 -48.89 -51.24
C PRO A 293 -28.25 -49.41 -51.14
N ALA A 294 -27.76 -49.41 -49.90
CA ALA A 294 -26.96 -50.44 -49.18
C ALA A 294 -25.72 -51.19 -49.74
N SER A 295 -24.83 -51.49 -48.78
CA SER A 295 -23.85 -52.61 -48.72
C SER A 295 -22.57 -52.51 -49.56
N GLY A 296 -21.55 -53.33 -49.23
CA GLY A 296 -20.41 -53.58 -50.15
C GLY A 296 -18.97 -53.39 -49.63
N ASP A 297 -18.71 -53.67 -48.35
CA ASP A 297 -17.44 -54.15 -47.78
C ASP A 297 -16.20 -54.31 -48.72
N ARG A 298 -15.13 -53.49 -48.51
CA ARG A 298 -13.85 -54.01 -47.98
C ARG A 298 -12.80 -52.95 -47.64
N LYS A 299 -11.98 -53.30 -46.65
CA LYS A 299 -10.88 -52.49 -46.09
C LYS A 299 -9.61 -52.61 -46.92
N ASN A 300 -8.79 -51.55 -46.90
CA ASN A 300 -7.34 -51.72 -46.81
C ASN A 300 -6.78 -50.65 -45.85
N LEU A 301 -6.13 -51.09 -44.76
CA LEU A 301 -5.61 -50.19 -43.73
C LEU A 301 -4.20 -49.70 -44.12
N ASN A 302 -3.98 -48.39 -44.01
CA ASN A 302 -2.65 -47.84 -43.69
C ASN A 302 -2.78 -47.06 -42.37
N LYS A 303 -2.11 -47.53 -41.32
CA LYS A 303 -2.03 -46.84 -40.02
C LYS A 303 -1.05 -45.65 -40.12
N PRO A 304 -1.44 -44.43 -39.72
CA PRO A 304 -0.48 -43.41 -39.31
C PRO A 304 -0.12 -43.64 -37.83
N THR A 305 1.06 -44.19 -37.55
CA THR A 305 1.59 -44.30 -36.18
C THR A 305 2.13 -42.96 -35.69
N ARG A 306 1.46 -42.35 -34.72
CA ARG A 306 2.06 -41.37 -33.79
C ARG A 306 1.21 -41.26 -32.52
N GLY A 307 1.75 -41.70 -31.40
CA GLY A 307 1.12 -41.48 -30.10
C GLY A 307 1.07 -39.99 -29.79
N ARG A 308 -0.14 -39.43 -29.60
CA ARG A 308 -0.29 -38.15 -28.92
C ARG A 308 -0.10 -38.39 -27.43
N LYS A 309 0.73 -37.57 -26.78
CA LYS A 309 0.74 -37.50 -25.31
C LYS A 309 -0.66 -37.15 -24.81
N LYS A 310 -1.06 -37.72 -23.67
CA LYS A 310 -2.31 -37.32 -22.99
C LYS A 310 -2.16 -35.85 -22.55
N SER A 311 -3.14 -35.01 -22.88
CA SER A 311 -3.16 -33.64 -22.36
C SER A 311 -3.47 -33.65 -20.87
N ILE A 312 -2.78 -32.83 -20.10
CA ILE A 312 -2.96 -32.67 -18.65
C ILE A 312 -3.97 -31.55 -18.38
N PHE A 313 -3.90 -30.47 -19.15
CA PHE A 313 -4.84 -29.37 -19.11
C PHE A 313 -5.88 -29.44 -20.24
N GLU A 314 -7.01 -28.80 -20.02
CA GLU A 314 -8.05 -28.63 -21.05
C GLU A 314 -7.63 -27.51 -22.03
N ALA A 315 -7.83 -27.73 -23.33
CA ALA A 315 -7.61 -26.70 -24.34
C ALA A 315 -8.55 -25.50 -24.11
N TYR A 316 -8.07 -24.28 -24.37
CA TYR A 316 -8.91 -23.10 -24.20
C TYR A 316 -10.03 -23.02 -25.25
N VAL A 317 -11.18 -22.54 -24.82
CA VAL A 317 -12.37 -22.34 -25.66
C VAL A 317 -12.15 -21.15 -26.61
N SER A 318 -12.80 -21.19 -27.78
CA SER A 318 -12.71 -20.14 -28.80
C SER A 318 -13.19 -18.77 -28.28
N LYS A 319 -12.73 -17.67 -28.88
CA LYS A 319 -13.14 -16.32 -28.45
C LYS A 319 -14.62 -16.07 -28.76
N GLU A 320 -15.09 -16.70 -29.82
CA GLU A 320 -16.44 -16.68 -30.36
C GLU A 320 -17.41 -17.36 -29.38
N ASP A 321 -17.08 -18.57 -28.93
CA ASP A 321 -17.83 -19.32 -27.92
C ASP A 321 -17.77 -18.67 -26.55
N VAL A 322 -16.63 -18.08 -26.16
CA VAL A 322 -16.51 -17.30 -24.92
C VAL A 322 -17.41 -16.08 -24.96
N SER A 323 -17.40 -15.30 -26.05
CA SER A 323 -18.27 -14.13 -26.20
C SER A 323 -19.76 -14.52 -26.20
N ALA A 324 -20.11 -15.62 -26.87
CA ALA A 324 -21.47 -16.13 -26.91
C ALA A 324 -21.93 -16.68 -25.55
N GLY A 325 -21.09 -17.43 -24.84
CA GLY A 325 -21.38 -17.98 -23.52
C GLY A 325 -21.51 -16.92 -22.42
N LEU A 326 -20.67 -15.87 -22.47
CA LEU A 326 -20.82 -14.69 -21.59
C LEU A 326 -22.15 -13.97 -21.87
N LYS A 327 -22.51 -13.75 -23.15
CA LYS A 327 -23.79 -13.13 -23.53
C LYS A 327 -25.03 -13.95 -23.14
N ARG A 328 -24.90 -15.28 -23.00
CA ARG A 328 -25.97 -16.18 -22.51
C ARG A 328 -25.96 -16.37 -20.98
N GLY A 329 -24.97 -15.85 -20.26
CA GLY A 329 -24.80 -16.08 -18.82
C GLY A 329 -24.35 -17.50 -18.43
N GLU A 330 -23.94 -18.33 -19.40
CA GLU A 330 -23.42 -19.69 -19.17
C GLU A 330 -21.98 -19.69 -18.65
N LEU A 331 -21.26 -18.60 -18.89
CA LEU A 331 -19.87 -18.38 -18.50
C LEU A 331 -19.78 -17.15 -17.60
N ILE A 332 -18.83 -17.16 -16.68
CA ILE A 332 -18.60 -16.07 -15.71
C ILE A 332 -17.18 -15.53 -15.88
N GLN A 333 -17.05 -14.21 -15.97
CA GLN A 333 -15.78 -13.50 -16.02
C GLN A 333 -15.40 -12.97 -14.63
N GLY A 334 -14.11 -13.05 -14.26
CA GLY A 334 -13.61 -12.41 -13.04
C GLY A 334 -12.08 -12.44 -12.90
N PRO A 335 -11.49 -11.57 -12.04
CA PRO A 335 -10.07 -11.63 -11.71
C PRO A 335 -9.77 -12.80 -10.77
N LEU A 336 -8.78 -13.63 -11.15
CA LEU A 336 -8.39 -14.83 -10.42
C LEU A 336 -7.52 -14.53 -9.20
N ARG A 337 -7.86 -15.09 -8.05
CA ARG A 337 -7.04 -15.04 -6.82
C ARG A 337 -6.61 -16.45 -6.42
N ILE A 338 -5.30 -16.67 -6.28
CA ILE A 338 -4.73 -17.96 -5.84
C ILE A 338 -4.40 -17.86 -4.35
N ASN A 339 -4.76 -18.86 -3.56
CA ASN A 339 -4.45 -18.90 -2.12
C ASN A 339 -2.92 -19.10 -1.93
N PRO A 340 -2.17 -18.14 -1.33
CA PRO A 340 -0.72 -18.25 -1.18
C PRO A 340 -0.29 -19.33 -0.17
N LYS A 341 -1.19 -19.76 0.74
CA LYS A 341 -0.91 -20.83 1.72
C LYS A 341 -1.28 -22.23 1.21
N LYS A 342 -2.17 -22.31 0.21
CA LYS A 342 -2.62 -23.57 -0.41
C LYS A 342 -2.77 -23.33 -1.92
N TYR A 343 -1.66 -23.41 -2.66
CA TYR A 343 -1.61 -23.00 -4.07
C TYR A 343 -2.55 -23.79 -5.00
N HIS A 344 -3.11 -24.91 -4.55
CA HIS A 344 -4.16 -25.67 -5.25
C HIS A 344 -5.55 -25.01 -5.16
N GLU A 345 -5.82 -24.15 -4.17
CA GLU A 345 -7.07 -23.41 -4.06
C GLU A 345 -6.99 -22.07 -4.81
N ALA A 346 -7.97 -21.80 -5.68
CA ALA A 346 -8.15 -20.48 -6.28
C ALA A 346 -9.63 -20.07 -6.31
N PHE A 347 -9.88 -18.78 -6.52
CA PHE A 347 -11.18 -18.15 -6.39
C PHE A 347 -11.38 -17.04 -7.44
N ILE A 348 -12.61 -16.84 -7.90
CA ILE A 348 -13.03 -15.58 -8.56
C ILE A 348 -14.21 -14.94 -7.81
N PRO A 349 -14.34 -13.60 -7.83
CA PRO A 349 -15.54 -12.92 -7.36
C PRO A 349 -16.80 -13.41 -8.07
N SER A 350 -17.90 -13.57 -7.34
CA SER A 350 -19.22 -13.88 -7.94
C SER A 350 -19.90 -12.58 -8.40
N PRO A 351 -20.43 -12.49 -9.65
CA PRO A 351 -21.06 -11.26 -10.16
C PRO A 351 -22.28 -10.77 -9.36
N ASP A 352 -22.97 -11.68 -8.67
CA ASP A 352 -24.13 -11.39 -7.82
C ASP A 352 -23.77 -10.93 -6.39
N GLY A 353 -22.49 -10.72 -6.09
CA GLY A 353 -22.01 -10.31 -4.76
C GLY A 353 -22.16 -11.40 -3.68
N SER A 354 -22.47 -12.63 -4.06
CA SER A 354 -22.48 -13.79 -3.14
C SER A 354 -21.05 -14.31 -2.86
N ARG A 355 -20.94 -15.46 -2.19
CA ARG A 355 -19.66 -16.11 -1.85
C ARG A 355 -18.85 -16.36 -3.13
N ASP A 356 -17.54 -16.10 -3.07
CA ASP A 356 -16.58 -16.36 -4.17
C ASP A 356 -16.78 -17.75 -4.80
N ILE A 357 -16.64 -17.82 -6.13
CA ILE A 357 -16.68 -19.07 -6.88
C ILE A 357 -15.32 -19.77 -6.72
N PHE A 358 -15.35 -21.03 -6.27
CA PHE A 358 -14.16 -21.82 -6.00
C PHE A 358 -13.65 -22.53 -7.25
N ILE A 359 -12.33 -22.61 -7.40
CA ILE A 359 -11.62 -23.30 -8.47
C ILE A 359 -10.73 -24.36 -7.81
N ASP A 360 -11.05 -25.64 -8.04
CA ASP A 360 -10.43 -26.75 -7.32
C ASP A 360 -9.23 -27.35 -8.06
N GLY A 361 -8.03 -27.15 -7.53
CA GLY A 361 -6.80 -27.69 -8.08
C GLY A 361 -6.24 -26.93 -9.30
N VAL A 362 -4.96 -27.22 -9.59
CA VAL A 362 -4.22 -26.55 -10.66
C VAL A 362 -4.80 -26.87 -12.05
N VAL A 363 -5.37 -28.06 -12.24
CA VAL A 363 -6.01 -28.48 -13.51
C VAL A 363 -7.26 -27.64 -13.79
N ALA A 364 -8.17 -27.47 -12.83
CA ALA A 364 -9.35 -26.61 -13.01
C ALA A 364 -8.99 -25.12 -13.14
N ARG A 365 -7.84 -24.69 -12.58
CA ARG A 365 -7.27 -23.35 -12.82
C ARG A 365 -6.74 -23.16 -14.24
N ASN A 366 -6.55 -24.23 -15.01
CA ASN A 366 -6.14 -24.26 -16.42
C ASN A 366 -5.08 -23.20 -16.77
N ARG A 367 -3.91 -23.33 -16.14
CA ARG A 367 -2.68 -22.57 -16.43
C ARG A 367 -2.76 -21.04 -16.19
N ALA A 368 -3.87 -20.53 -15.64
CA ALA A 368 -4.00 -19.14 -15.24
C ALA A 368 -3.17 -18.80 -13.98
N LEU A 369 -2.74 -17.54 -13.89
CA LEU A 369 -1.90 -17.01 -12.80
C LEU A 369 -2.68 -15.99 -11.95
N ASN A 370 -2.16 -15.69 -10.76
CA ASN A 370 -2.81 -14.78 -9.82
C ASN A 370 -2.94 -13.36 -10.41
N GLY A 371 -4.16 -12.83 -10.43
CA GLY A 371 -4.51 -11.51 -10.97
C GLY A 371 -5.07 -11.53 -12.39
N ASP A 372 -4.91 -12.62 -13.15
CA ASP A 372 -5.44 -12.72 -14.52
C ASP A 372 -6.96 -12.58 -14.58
N VAL A 373 -7.47 -11.92 -15.62
CA VAL A 373 -8.92 -11.90 -15.90
C VAL A 373 -9.27 -13.17 -16.67
N VAL A 374 -9.96 -14.08 -15.99
CA VAL A 374 -10.33 -15.40 -16.51
C VAL A 374 -11.82 -15.49 -16.81
N VAL A 375 -12.18 -16.45 -17.67
CA VAL A 375 -13.55 -16.90 -17.85
C VAL A 375 -13.66 -18.33 -17.37
N VAL A 376 -14.68 -18.59 -16.55
CA VAL A 376 -14.96 -19.90 -15.95
C VAL A 376 -16.31 -20.43 -16.38
N LYS A 377 -16.44 -21.76 -16.40
CA LYS A 377 -17.70 -22.48 -16.51
C LYS A 377 -18.02 -23.12 -15.16
N LEU A 378 -19.22 -22.88 -14.64
CA LEU A 378 -19.70 -23.55 -13.43
C LEU A 378 -19.76 -25.07 -13.65
N LEU A 379 -19.39 -25.85 -12.64
CA LEU A 379 -19.60 -27.29 -12.61
C LEU A 379 -21.05 -27.62 -12.20
N PRO A 380 -21.54 -28.84 -12.51
CA PRO A 380 -22.79 -29.36 -11.96
C PRO A 380 -22.87 -29.26 -10.43
N LYS A 381 -24.08 -29.15 -9.86
CA LYS A 381 -24.28 -28.92 -8.41
C LYS A 381 -23.75 -30.07 -7.53
N ASP A 382 -23.75 -31.28 -8.05
CA ASP A 382 -23.11 -32.48 -7.47
C ASP A 382 -21.58 -32.37 -7.32
N GLN A 383 -20.94 -31.39 -7.98
CA GLN A 383 -19.50 -31.12 -7.93
C GLN A 383 -19.17 -29.80 -7.19
N TRP A 384 -20.15 -29.22 -6.48
CA TRP A 384 -19.94 -28.02 -5.66
C TRP A 384 -19.29 -28.36 -4.33
N LYS A 385 -18.29 -27.58 -3.90
CA LYS A 385 -17.53 -27.84 -2.67
C LYS A 385 -18.45 -27.71 -1.45
N VAL A 386 -18.66 -28.84 -0.77
CA VAL A 386 -19.44 -28.89 0.48
C VAL A 386 -18.64 -28.21 1.58
N ILE A 387 -19.19 -27.11 2.08
CA ILE A 387 -18.68 -26.38 3.24
C ILE A 387 -19.23 -27.05 4.49
N LYS A 388 -18.38 -27.83 5.18
CA LYS A 388 -18.67 -28.24 6.56
C LYS A 388 -18.76 -26.98 7.43
N PRO A 389 -19.74 -26.83 8.33
CA PRO A 389 -19.73 -25.75 9.32
C PRO A 389 -18.50 -25.89 10.24
N ASP A 390 -17.81 -24.79 10.53
CA ASP A 390 -16.47 -24.77 11.12
C ASP A 390 -16.39 -25.49 12.49
N GLY A 391 -15.76 -26.66 12.51
CA GLY A 391 -15.56 -27.44 13.74
C GLY A 391 -15.34 -28.94 13.59
N SER A 392 -15.10 -29.46 12.38
CA SER A 392 -14.88 -30.90 12.14
C SER A 392 -13.64 -31.20 11.29
N ASP A 393 -12.52 -30.57 11.67
CA ASP A 393 -11.17 -31.03 11.31
C ASP A 393 -10.83 -32.34 12.05
N LYS A 394 -11.48 -33.42 11.61
CA LYS A 394 -10.96 -34.77 11.76
C LYS A 394 -10.31 -35.17 10.45
N GLU A 395 -9.00 -34.97 10.38
CA GLU A 395 -8.13 -35.68 9.45
C GLU A 395 -8.12 -37.15 9.90
N THR A 396 -8.95 -37.99 9.27
CA THR A 396 -8.95 -39.44 9.51
C THR A 396 -8.00 -40.11 8.53
N GLU A 397 -6.72 -40.11 8.87
CA GLU A 397 -5.81 -41.16 8.40
C GLU A 397 -6.25 -42.49 9.03
N VAL A 398 -6.78 -43.39 8.20
CA VAL A 398 -6.92 -44.82 8.52
C VAL A 398 -6.56 -45.57 7.26
N THR A 399 -5.26 -45.74 7.04
CA THR A 399 -4.75 -46.72 6.07
C THR A 399 -5.07 -48.10 6.63
N HIS A 400 -5.81 -48.92 5.89
CA HIS A 400 -6.00 -50.31 6.29
C HIS A 400 -4.69 -51.07 6.08
N GLU A 401 -4.07 -51.52 7.17
CA GLU A 401 -3.04 -52.56 7.10
C GLU A 401 -3.66 -53.89 6.66
N SER A 402 -2.87 -54.69 5.97
CA SER A 402 -3.19 -56.09 5.63
C SER A 402 -1.92 -56.95 5.66
N ASP A 403 -1.70 -57.57 6.81
CA ASP A 403 -1.01 -58.85 7.04
C ASP A 403 0.25 -59.19 6.23
N VAL A 404 1.40 -59.17 6.92
CA VAL A 404 2.56 -60.04 6.65
C VAL A 404 2.97 -60.67 8.00
N PRO A 405 3.36 -61.98 8.08
CA PRO A 405 3.31 -62.72 9.35
C PRO A 405 4.35 -62.38 10.42
N GLU A 406 4.09 -62.85 11.64
CA GLU A 406 4.93 -62.74 12.84
C GLU A 406 6.31 -63.41 12.70
N ASP A 407 7.33 -62.87 13.40
CA ASP A 407 8.18 -63.72 14.25
C ASP A 407 8.87 -62.97 15.42
N MET A 408 8.44 -63.31 16.64
CA MET A 408 9.11 -63.32 17.96
C MET A 408 10.28 -62.37 18.35
N LEU A 409 9.99 -61.51 19.34
CA LEU A 409 10.74 -61.25 20.60
C LEU A 409 12.27 -60.95 20.60
N GLY A 410 12.66 -59.78 21.12
CA GLY A 410 14.04 -59.52 21.58
C GLY A 410 14.25 -58.17 22.31
N THR A 411 14.65 -58.20 23.59
CA THR A 411 14.79 -57.01 24.46
C THR A 411 16.23 -56.50 24.66
N CYS A 412 16.35 -55.18 24.92
CA CYS A 412 17.22 -54.53 25.93
C CYS A 412 18.67 -54.03 25.63
N ILE A 413 18.77 -52.68 25.52
CA ILE A 413 19.83 -51.74 26.04
C ILE A 413 21.27 -51.76 25.38
N PRO A 414 22.24 -50.86 25.70
CA PRO A 414 22.64 -49.80 24.75
C PRO A 414 24.17 -49.68 24.43
N GLN A 415 24.55 -48.81 23.47
CA GLN A 415 25.50 -47.69 23.71
C GLN A 415 25.61 -46.66 22.57
N GLU A 416 26.39 -45.59 22.83
CA GLU A 416 26.47 -44.32 22.10
C GLU A 416 27.19 -44.36 20.74
N THR A 417 26.85 -43.47 19.80
CA THR A 417 27.75 -42.36 19.37
C THR A 417 27.08 -41.41 18.36
N ALA A 418 27.60 -40.18 18.26
CA ALA A 418 26.91 -39.04 17.62
C ALA A 418 27.00 -38.96 16.09
N LYS A 419 25.93 -38.43 15.49
CA LYS A 419 25.99 -37.35 14.48
C LYS A 419 24.68 -36.57 14.46
N GLY A 420 24.76 -35.30 14.05
CA GLY A 420 23.68 -34.31 14.26
C GLY A 420 22.58 -34.36 13.21
N ASP A 421 21.35 -34.11 13.66
CA ASP A 421 20.16 -33.95 12.83
C ASP A 421 19.84 -32.47 12.62
N ALA A 422 19.27 -32.14 11.45
CA ALA A 422 18.84 -30.78 11.10
C ALA A 422 17.52 -30.85 10.32
N GLN A 423 16.47 -31.36 10.98
CA GLN A 423 15.13 -31.49 10.42
C GLN A 423 14.19 -30.46 11.03
N SER A 424 13.92 -29.39 10.28
CA SER A 424 12.83 -28.45 10.57
C SER A 424 11.56 -28.91 9.83
N PRO A 425 10.39 -29.01 10.49
CA PRO A 425 9.20 -29.66 9.93
C PRO A 425 8.42 -28.75 8.97
N ASP A 426 8.99 -28.47 7.80
CA ASP A 426 8.37 -27.67 6.72
C ASP A 426 8.43 -28.40 5.36
N VAL A 427 8.62 -29.73 5.38
CA VAL A 427 8.65 -30.61 4.18
C VAL A 427 7.24 -31.10 3.86
N ILE A 428 6.55 -30.38 2.97
CA ILE A 428 5.34 -30.90 2.33
C ILE A 428 5.77 -31.99 1.32
N ILE A 429 5.51 -33.25 1.65
CA ILE A 429 5.76 -34.40 0.77
C ILE A 429 4.66 -34.43 -0.29
N GLU A 430 5.02 -34.14 -1.55
CA GLU A 430 4.16 -34.38 -2.72
C GLU A 430 4.49 -35.75 -3.31
N ALA A 431 3.45 -36.54 -3.60
CA ALA A 431 3.61 -37.94 -4.01
C ALA A 431 4.36 -38.10 -5.34
N GLN A 432 5.27 -39.07 -5.38
CA GLN A 432 5.89 -39.55 -6.62
C GLN A 432 4.88 -40.38 -7.41
N PHE A 433 4.64 -40.00 -8.66
CA PHE A 433 4.03 -40.88 -9.65
C PHE A 433 5.15 -41.48 -10.49
N ASP A 434 5.44 -42.76 -10.28
CA ASP A 434 6.38 -43.51 -11.12
C ASP A 434 5.70 -43.91 -12.45
N ASP A 435 6.34 -43.55 -13.56
CA ASP A 435 6.04 -44.14 -14.87
C ASP A 435 6.66 -45.55 -14.93
N ASN A 436 5.85 -46.59 -15.13
CA ASN A 436 6.32 -47.92 -15.56
C ASN A 436 5.27 -48.61 -16.44
N ASP A 437 5.65 -48.93 -17.67
CA ASP A 437 4.83 -49.69 -18.62
C ASP A 437 4.95 -51.21 -18.38
N ALA A 438 3.82 -51.91 -18.44
CA ALA A 438 3.77 -53.37 -18.61
C ALA A 438 2.57 -53.75 -19.48
N GLU A 439 2.76 -54.68 -20.42
CA GLU A 439 1.76 -55.08 -21.42
C GLU A 439 0.89 -56.29 -20.99
N HIS A 440 -0.11 -56.61 -21.83
CA HIS A 440 -1.04 -57.76 -21.79
C HIS A 440 -2.23 -57.58 -20.82
N GLY A 441 -3.48 -57.91 -21.19
CA GLY A 441 -3.97 -58.44 -22.47
C GLY A 441 -5.45 -58.10 -22.71
N GLN A 442 -5.98 -58.46 -23.88
CA GLN A 442 -7.38 -58.21 -24.26
C GLN A 442 -8.33 -59.20 -23.59
N ASP A 443 -9.58 -58.77 -23.37
CA ASP A 443 -10.67 -59.44 -24.09
C ASP A 443 -11.90 -58.53 -24.31
N HIS A 444 -12.69 -58.87 -25.33
CA HIS A 444 -13.94 -58.19 -25.71
C HIS A 444 -15.08 -59.21 -25.71
N LEU A 445 -16.26 -58.83 -25.24
CA LEU A 445 -17.52 -59.42 -25.72
C LEU A 445 -18.64 -58.37 -25.74
N GLN A 446 -19.61 -58.58 -26.63
CA GLN A 446 -20.78 -57.73 -26.87
C GLN A 446 -22.05 -58.51 -26.52
N ASP A 447 -23.15 -57.81 -26.25
CA ASP A 447 -24.52 -58.08 -26.75
C ASP A 447 -25.47 -57.01 -26.17
N THR A 448 -26.10 -56.12 -26.94
CA THR A 448 -27.26 -56.22 -27.87
C THR A 448 -28.65 -56.13 -27.22
N LEU A 449 -29.42 -55.14 -27.71
CA LEU A 449 -30.88 -54.96 -27.85
C LEU A 449 -31.79 -56.15 -27.44
N THR A 450 -33.02 -55.99 -26.90
CA THR A 450 -34.15 -55.19 -27.44
C THR A 450 -35.28 -54.89 -26.41
N ASP A 451 -35.94 -53.73 -26.59
CA ASP A 451 -37.40 -53.40 -26.61
C ASP A 451 -38.46 -53.94 -25.58
N ASP A 452 -39.29 -52.96 -25.15
CA ASP A 452 -40.76 -52.93 -25.01
C ASP A 452 -41.62 -53.49 -23.82
N VAL A 453 -42.07 -52.51 -23.01
CA VAL A 453 -43.48 -52.19 -22.64
C VAL A 453 -44.39 -53.19 -21.88
N LYS A 454 -44.68 -52.83 -20.61
CA LYS A 454 -46.03 -52.67 -19.96
C LYS A 454 -45.83 -51.96 -18.60
N LYS A 455 -46.42 -50.84 -18.19
CA LYS A 455 -47.70 -50.12 -18.38
C LYS A 455 -48.75 -50.43 -17.27
N LEU A 456 -49.24 -49.36 -16.60
CA LEU A 456 -50.35 -49.30 -15.59
C LEU A 456 -49.99 -49.76 -14.15
N SER A 457 -50.54 -49.20 -13.05
CA SER A 457 -51.42 -48.02 -12.88
C SER A 457 -51.54 -47.50 -11.43
N LEU A 458 -51.85 -46.19 -11.31
CA LEU A 458 -52.77 -45.50 -10.37
C LEU A 458 -52.68 -45.65 -8.83
N ASP A 459 -52.70 -44.48 -8.16
CA ASP A 459 -53.53 -44.02 -7.02
C ASP A 459 -53.93 -44.98 -5.88
N THR A 460 -54.00 -44.58 -4.59
CA THR A 460 -54.72 -43.41 -4.03
C THR A 460 -54.31 -43.09 -2.58
N GLY A 461 -54.65 -41.88 -2.09
CA GLY A 461 -55.12 -41.64 -0.70
C GLY A 461 -54.06 -41.50 0.40
N GLU A 462 -53.76 -40.30 0.92
CA GLU A 462 -54.54 -39.48 1.87
C GLU A 462 -54.48 -39.88 3.35
N LYS A 463 -53.94 -38.97 4.19
CA LYS A 463 -54.25 -38.71 5.63
C LYS A 463 -54.02 -39.86 6.65
N GLY A 464 -53.48 -39.63 7.86
CA GLY A 464 -52.95 -38.42 8.51
C GLY A 464 -53.30 -38.35 10.01
N LYS A 465 -52.45 -37.69 10.83
CA LYS A 465 -52.56 -37.52 12.31
C LYS A 465 -52.30 -38.81 13.15
N ALA A 466 -51.95 -38.75 14.44
CA ALA A 466 -51.16 -37.78 15.24
C ALA A 466 -50.86 -38.32 16.66
N ALA A 467 -49.74 -37.88 17.27
CA ALA A 467 -49.44 -37.78 18.71
C ALA A 467 -49.36 -39.05 19.60
N GLY A 468 -48.54 -38.97 20.67
CA GLY A 468 -48.31 -40.01 21.71
C GLY A 468 -46.89 -40.58 21.67
N VAL A 469 -45.84 -40.06 22.36
CA VAL A 469 -45.59 -39.77 23.79
C VAL A 469 -45.05 -40.98 24.58
N THR A 470 -43.93 -40.75 25.30
CA THR A 470 -43.21 -41.62 26.28
C THR A 470 -42.57 -42.93 25.81
N GLY A 471 -41.36 -43.22 26.33
CA GLY A 471 -40.68 -44.51 26.20
C GLY A 471 -39.15 -44.40 26.12
N VAL A 472 -38.44 -44.48 27.25
CA VAL A 472 -36.97 -44.55 27.30
C VAL A 472 -36.54 -46.00 27.47
N HIS A 473 -35.63 -46.51 26.61
CA HIS A 473 -34.47 -47.31 27.05
C HIS A 473 -33.45 -47.52 25.91
N ARG A 474 -32.16 -47.67 26.27
CA ARG A 474 -31.05 -47.95 25.35
C ARG A 474 -31.08 -49.41 24.86
N THR A 475 -30.73 -49.69 23.60
CA THR A 475 -29.39 -50.23 23.22
C THR A 475 -29.27 -50.58 21.73
N LYS A 476 -28.01 -50.60 21.25
CA LYS A 476 -27.47 -51.15 19.99
C LYS A 476 -27.81 -50.46 18.65
N GLN A 477 -26.71 -50.10 17.97
CA GLN A 477 -26.43 -50.14 16.53
C GLN A 477 -27.61 -50.12 15.54
N ASP A 478 -27.63 -49.07 14.71
CA ASP A 478 -28.17 -49.09 13.36
C ASP A 478 -27.22 -48.28 12.44
N ASP A 479 -26.94 -48.78 11.24
CA ASP A 479 -25.94 -48.22 10.33
C ASP A 479 -26.57 -47.16 9.41
N GLY A 480 -26.55 -45.90 9.87
CA GLY A 480 -27.05 -44.76 9.10
C GLY A 480 -26.29 -44.56 7.77
N PRO A 481 -26.97 -44.53 6.61
CA PRO A 481 -26.30 -44.48 5.31
C PRO A 481 -25.58 -43.14 5.08
N LYS A 482 -24.33 -43.20 4.60
CA LYS A 482 -23.51 -42.03 4.23
C LYS A 482 -24.03 -41.35 2.96
N VAL A 483 -25.10 -40.56 3.05
CA VAL A 483 -25.62 -39.76 1.93
C VAL A 483 -24.97 -38.38 1.87
N ASN A 484 -23.72 -38.34 1.43
CA ASN A 484 -23.05 -37.09 1.00
C ASN A 484 -23.48 -36.73 -0.43
N ASP A 485 -24.77 -36.49 -0.67
CA ASP A 485 -25.27 -35.97 -1.95
C ASP A 485 -25.45 -34.44 -1.85
N PRO A 486 -24.62 -33.62 -2.54
CA PRO A 486 -24.73 -32.16 -2.50
C PRO A 486 -26.08 -31.63 -2.99
N ARG A 487 -26.85 -32.42 -3.74
CA ARG A 487 -28.19 -32.04 -4.24
C ARG A 487 -29.23 -32.00 -3.12
N LEU A 488 -28.98 -32.67 -1.98
CA LEU A 488 -29.86 -32.70 -0.80
C LEU A 488 -29.46 -31.69 0.29
N LEU A 489 -28.31 -31.01 0.15
CA LEU A 489 -27.85 -29.99 1.09
C LEU A 489 -28.47 -28.62 0.77
N PRO A 490 -28.85 -27.81 1.78
CA PRO A 490 -29.20 -26.41 1.59
C PRO A 490 -28.02 -25.61 0.99
N ASP A 491 -28.32 -24.66 0.11
CA ASP A 491 -27.32 -23.92 -0.67
C ASP A 491 -26.30 -23.14 0.19
N GLU A 492 -26.63 -22.83 1.45
CA GLU A 492 -25.74 -22.17 2.41
C GLU A 492 -24.46 -22.99 2.68
N PHE A 493 -24.57 -24.32 2.65
CA PHE A 493 -23.49 -25.30 2.85
C PHE A 493 -22.73 -25.64 1.57
N LEU A 494 -23.04 -24.99 0.44
CA LEU A 494 -22.36 -25.23 -0.82
C LEU A 494 -21.55 -24.00 -1.25
N GLN A 495 -20.39 -24.24 -1.86
CA GLN A 495 -19.66 -23.23 -2.63
C GLN A 495 -19.74 -23.60 -4.11
N ARG A 496 -20.17 -22.64 -4.94
CA ARG A 496 -20.18 -22.79 -6.40
C ARG A 496 -18.76 -23.14 -6.86
N THR A 497 -18.57 -24.32 -7.45
CA THR A 497 -17.28 -24.71 -8.04
C THR A 497 -17.30 -24.46 -9.55
N ALA A 498 -16.17 -24.04 -10.11
CA ALA A 498 -16.00 -23.80 -11.55
C ALA A 498 -14.62 -24.23 -12.06
N LYS A 499 -14.47 -24.28 -13.39
CA LYS A 499 -13.18 -24.46 -14.07
C LYS A 499 -12.91 -23.34 -15.07
N VAL A 500 -11.65 -22.93 -15.21
CA VAL A 500 -11.18 -21.91 -16.15
C VAL A 500 -11.17 -22.47 -17.57
N VAL A 501 -11.92 -21.82 -18.45
CA VAL A 501 -12.05 -22.21 -19.88
C VAL A 501 -11.34 -21.25 -20.83
N CYS A 502 -10.98 -20.04 -20.38
CA CYS A 502 -10.20 -19.07 -21.14
C CYS A 502 -9.52 -18.04 -20.20
N ILE A 503 -8.41 -17.45 -20.65
CA ILE A 503 -7.82 -16.24 -20.05
C ILE A 503 -8.09 -15.09 -21.01
N LEU A 504 -8.89 -14.10 -20.59
CA LEU A 504 -9.18 -12.91 -21.39
C LEU A 504 -8.02 -11.91 -21.35
N GLU A 505 -7.49 -11.65 -20.14
CA GLU A 505 -6.42 -10.68 -19.95
C GLU A 505 -5.31 -11.20 -19.03
N LYS A 506 -4.08 -11.12 -19.52
CA LYS A 506 -2.86 -11.59 -18.86
C LYS A 506 -2.27 -10.54 -17.92
N LYS A 507 -3.01 -10.17 -16.87
CA LYS A 507 -2.59 -9.14 -15.89
C LYS A 507 -1.31 -9.50 -15.11
N HIS A 508 -1.06 -10.78 -14.81
CA HIS A 508 0.18 -11.19 -14.14
C HIS A 508 1.40 -10.90 -15.03
N SER A 509 2.49 -10.35 -14.47
CA SER A 509 3.68 -9.86 -15.20
C SER A 509 4.44 -10.91 -16.02
N ARG A 510 4.23 -12.20 -15.70
CA ARG A 510 4.97 -13.39 -16.18
C ARG A 510 6.46 -13.39 -15.80
N ALA A 511 6.95 -12.41 -15.04
CA ALA A 511 8.23 -12.51 -14.36
C ALA A 511 8.05 -13.12 -12.96
N ALA A 512 9.06 -13.82 -12.49
CA ALA A 512 9.15 -14.36 -11.13
C ALA A 512 10.59 -14.33 -10.64
N THR A 513 10.78 -14.07 -9.35
CA THR A 513 12.06 -14.17 -8.63
C THR A 513 12.16 -15.56 -8.00
N GLY A 514 13.35 -16.16 -7.99
CA GLY A 514 13.51 -17.52 -7.50
C GLY A 514 14.86 -18.15 -7.79
N PHE A 515 14.95 -19.45 -7.51
CA PHE A 515 16.20 -20.22 -7.50
C PHE A 515 16.22 -21.25 -8.64
N ILE A 516 17.40 -21.47 -9.23
CA ILE A 516 17.61 -22.54 -10.21
C ILE A 516 18.15 -23.81 -9.54
N LYS A 517 17.64 -24.97 -9.92
CA LYS A 517 18.13 -26.30 -9.52
C LYS A 517 18.22 -27.22 -10.73
N LEU A 518 19.16 -28.15 -10.72
CA LEU A 518 19.17 -29.24 -11.70
C LEU A 518 17.94 -30.15 -11.47
N LEU A 519 17.47 -30.82 -12.52
CA LEU A 519 16.39 -31.78 -12.42
C LEU A 519 16.84 -33.03 -11.64
N ALA A 520 15.92 -33.70 -10.96
CA ALA A 520 16.25 -34.84 -10.08
C ALA A 520 16.57 -36.13 -10.86
N ASP A 521 15.70 -36.49 -11.81
CA ASP A 521 15.95 -37.62 -12.72
C ASP A 521 17.08 -37.27 -13.70
N ARG A 522 18.18 -38.01 -13.64
CA ARG A 522 19.37 -37.81 -14.50
C ARG A 522 19.25 -38.47 -15.88
N ASN A 523 18.26 -39.33 -16.09
CA ASN A 523 18.14 -40.14 -17.30
C ASN A 523 17.33 -39.43 -18.39
N SER A 524 16.30 -38.65 -18.02
CA SER A 524 15.43 -37.91 -18.95
C SER A 524 16.19 -37.02 -19.94
N GLU A 525 15.68 -36.99 -21.16
CA GLU A 525 16.10 -36.06 -22.21
C GLU A 525 15.88 -34.58 -21.83
N LEU A 526 14.99 -34.31 -20.87
CA LEU A 526 14.79 -32.97 -20.30
C LEU A 526 15.92 -32.57 -19.35
N PHE A 527 16.45 -33.48 -18.53
CA PHE A 527 17.58 -33.21 -17.62
C PHE A 527 18.84 -32.76 -18.36
N LYS A 528 19.08 -33.35 -19.54
CA LYS A 528 20.22 -33.02 -20.41
C LYS A 528 20.09 -31.65 -21.10
N ARG A 529 18.94 -30.97 -20.97
CA ARG A 529 18.59 -29.76 -21.74
C ARG A 529 18.05 -28.60 -20.90
N CYS A 530 17.47 -28.87 -19.73
CA CYS A 530 16.78 -27.87 -18.90
C CYS A 530 17.16 -27.96 -17.41
N ALA A 531 17.17 -26.79 -16.74
CA ALA A 531 17.07 -26.66 -15.30
C ALA A 531 15.61 -26.49 -14.86
N MET A 532 15.36 -26.66 -13.56
CA MET A 532 14.11 -26.28 -12.90
C MET A 532 14.29 -24.96 -12.15
N PHE A 533 13.53 -23.94 -12.53
CA PHE A 533 13.40 -22.70 -11.78
C PHE A 533 12.23 -22.82 -10.78
N SER A 534 12.49 -22.48 -9.52
CA SER A 534 11.53 -22.49 -8.42
C SER A 534 11.25 -21.05 -7.96
N PRO A 535 10.08 -20.47 -8.27
CA PRO A 535 9.68 -19.15 -7.77
C PRO A 535 9.65 -19.07 -6.24
N VAL A 536 9.87 -17.87 -5.70
CA VAL A 536 9.59 -17.56 -4.29
C VAL A 536 8.08 -17.52 -4.04
N ASP A 537 7.31 -16.89 -4.94
CA ASP A 537 5.84 -16.90 -4.87
C ASP A 537 5.26 -18.27 -5.29
N HIS A 538 4.82 -19.06 -4.31
CA HIS A 538 4.18 -20.37 -4.51
C HIS A 538 2.88 -20.35 -5.33
N ARG A 539 2.31 -19.18 -5.63
CA ARG A 539 1.17 -19.04 -6.57
C ARG A 539 1.61 -19.19 -8.04
N VAL A 540 2.90 -19.01 -8.32
CA VAL A 540 3.52 -19.17 -9.65
C VAL A 540 4.02 -20.62 -9.80
N PRO A 541 3.77 -21.29 -10.95
CA PRO A 541 4.27 -22.64 -11.17
C PRO A 541 5.80 -22.67 -11.24
N ARG A 542 6.42 -23.82 -10.91
CA ARG A 542 7.82 -24.08 -11.27
C ARG A 542 7.97 -24.06 -12.80
N VAL A 543 9.15 -23.67 -13.28
CA VAL A 543 9.38 -23.34 -14.70
C VAL A 543 10.59 -24.11 -15.23
N TYR A 544 10.44 -24.81 -16.36
CA TYR A 544 11.57 -25.34 -17.11
C TYR A 544 12.31 -24.21 -17.82
N VAL A 545 13.62 -24.12 -17.58
CA VAL A 545 14.53 -23.12 -18.16
C VAL A 545 15.62 -23.84 -18.96
N PRO A 546 15.92 -23.45 -20.21
CA PRO A 546 17.01 -24.06 -20.98
C PRO A 546 18.36 -23.91 -20.27
N LEU A 547 19.19 -24.96 -20.25
CA LEU A 547 20.54 -24.88 -19.66
C LEU A 547 21.44 -23.86 -20.37
N ALA A 548 21.13 -23.50 -21.62
CA ALA A 548 21.81 -22.44 -22.37
C ALA A 548 21.50 -21.02 -21.86
N ASP A 549 20.43 -20.84 -21.06
CA ASP A 549 20.10 -19.57 -20.38
C ASP A 549 20.70 -19.53 -18.95
N CYS A 550 21.28 -20.63 -18.46
CA CYS A 550 21.88 -20.73 -17.12
C CYS A 550 23.36 -20.28 -17.11
N PRO A 551 23.94 -19.93 -15.95
CA PRO A 551 25.37 -19.66 -15.82
C PRO A 551 26.23 -20.84 -16.29
N ALA A 552 27.32 -20.56 -17.01
CA ALA A 552 28.10 -21.60 -17.70
C ALA A 552 28.71 -22.67 -16.76
N ASP A 553 28.98 -22.33 -15.48
CA ASP A 553 29.49 -23.27 -14.48
C ASP A 553 28.40 -23.86 -13.56
N PHE A 554 27.12 -23.47 -13.72
CA PHE A 554 25.99 -23.95 -12.91
C PHE A 554 25.87 -25.49 -12.93
N VAL A 555 26.04 -26.10 -14.10
CA VAL A 555 26.01 -27.57 -14.24
C VAL A 555 27.15 -28.24 -13.47
N THR A 556 28.29 -27.56 -13.32
CA THR A 556 29.46 -28.07 -12.57
C THR A 556 29.45 -27.74 -11.08
N LYS A 557 28.70 -26.72 -10.65
CA LYS A 557 28.66 -26.19 -9.28
C LYS A 557 27.26 -25.69 -8.91
N PRO A 558 26.22 -26.54 -8.95
CA PRO A 558 24.85 -26.10 -8.69
C PRO A 558 24.68 -25.48 -7.28
N GLU A 559 25.41 -26.00 -6.29
CA GLU A 559 25.37 -25.53 -4.90
C GLU A 559 25.83 -24.07 -4.72
N ALA A 560 26.72 -23.57 -5.58
CA ALA A 560 27.16 -22.17 -5.55
C ALA A 560 26.04 -21.17 -5.90
N TYR A 561 24.97 -21.66 -6.51
CA TYR A 561 23.78 -20.91 -6.90
C TYR A 561 22.56 -21.20 -6.00
N SER A 562 22.71 -22.02 -4.96
CA SER A 562 21.63 -22.46 -4.06
C SER A 562 20.93 -21.32 -3.30
N GLN A 563 21.65 -20.23 -3.03
CA GLN A 563 21.14 -19.00 -2.40
C GLN A 563 21.10 -17.79 -3.36
N MET A 564 21.43 -17.98 -4.64
CA MET A 564 21.44 -16.90 -5.63
C MET A 564 20.06 -16.72 -6.25
N LEU A 565 19.55 -15.49 -6.22
CA LEU A 565 18.28 -15.12 -6.83
C LEU A 565 18.43 -14.85 -8.33
N PHE A 566 17.45 -15.31 -9.10
CA PHE A 566 17.34 -15.06 -10.54
C PHE A 566 15.94 -14.57 -10.90
N ILE A 567 15.85 -13.79 -11.98
CA ILE A 567 14.59 -13.53 -12.68
C ILE A 567 14.39 -14.58 -13.77
N CYS A 568 13.26 -15.26 -13.75
CA CYS A 568 12.76 -16.05 -14.87
C CYS A 568 11.50 -15.38 -15.45
N ARG A 569 11.37 -15.36 -16.79
CA ARG A 569 10.12 -14.98 -17.47
C ARG A 569 9.47 -16.22 -18.08
N ILE A 570 8.21 -16.46 -17.72
CA ILE A 570 7.36 -17.50 -18.31
C ILE A 570 7.00 -17.09 -19.74
N VAL A 571 7.32 -17.94 -20.71
CA VAL A 571 7.07 -17.72 -22.14
C VAL A 571 5.82 -18.46 -22.61
N ASP A 572 5.70 -19.75 -22.24
CA ASP A 572 4.60 -20.63 -22.67
C ASP A 572 4.28 -21.68 -21.60
N TRP A 573 3.02 -22.13 -21.53
CA TRP A 573 2.59 -23.24 -20.69
C TRP A 573 1.67 -24.17 -21.50
N LYS A 574 2.26 -25.25 -22.01
CA LYS A 574 1.59 -26.22 -22.87
C LYS A 574 0.64 -27.10 -22.09
N GLU A 575 -0.37 -27.60 -22.77
CA GLU A 575 -1.40 -28.45 -22.17
C GLU A 575 -0.92 -29.86 -21.83
N ASP A 576 0.17 -30.33 -22.45
CA ASP A 576 0.84 -31.60 -22.17
C ASP A 576 1.96 -31.52 -21.12
N SER A 577 2.08 -30.42 -20.36
CA SER A 577 3.17 -30.21 -19.40
C SER A 577 2.73 -29.63 -18.05
N ASN A 578 3.04 -30.35 -16.96
CA ASN A 578 2.76 -29.92 -15.58
C ASN A 578 3.38 -28.57 -15.21
N PHE A 579 4.52 -28.22 -15.80
CA PHE A 579 5.30 -27.04 -15.48
C PHE A 579 5.30 -26.06 -16.66
N ALA A 580 5.43 -24.78 -16.35
CA ALA A 580 5.59 -23.76 -17.39
C ALA A 580 6.97 -23.85 -18.05
N SER A 581 7.14 -23.21 -19.20
CA SER A 581 8.43 -23.02 -19.86
C SER A 581 8.78 -21.54 -19.91
N GLY A 582 10.06 -21.21 -19.72
CA GLY A 582 10.52 -19.83 -19.57
C GLY A 582 11.99 -19.66 -19.87
N ARG A 583 12.46 -18.42 -19.71
CA ARG A 583 13.86 -18.03 -19.90
C ARG A 583 14.40 -17.33 -18.68
N LEU A 584 15.63 -17.66 -18.30
CA LEU A 584 16.38 -16.91 -17.31
C LEU A 584 16.76 -15.56 -17.93
N CYS A 585 16.49 -14.48 -17.21
CA CYS A 585 16.74 -13.12 -17.68
C CYS A 585 18.06 -12.58 -17.13
N LYS A 586 18.28 -12.74 -15.82
CA LYS A 586 19.55 -12.43 -15.13
C LYS A 586 19.57 -13.05 -13.72
N SER A 587 20.78 -13.11 -13.15
CA SER A 587 20.98 -13.16 -11.69
C SER A 587 20.74 -11.77 -11.09
N LEU A 588 20.33 -11.71 -9.82
CA LEU A 588 20.14 -10.49 -9.04
C LEU A 588 21.23 -10.31 -7.98
N GLY A 589 21.59 -11.38 -7.26
CA GLY A 589 22.48 -11.37 -6.10
C GLY A 589 22.13 -12.50 -5.13
N GLN A 590 22.55 -12.41 -3.86
CA GLN A 590 22.15 -13.40 -2.84
C GLN A 590 20.75 -13.10 -2.29
N ALA A 591 20.03 -14.14 -1.88
CA ALA A 591 18.79 -13.99 -1.14
C ALA A 591 19.05 -13.36 0.24
N GLY A 592 18.17 -12.44 0.66
CA GLY A 592 18.32 -11.67 1.90
C GLY A 592 19.23 -10.44 1.82
N GLU A 593 19.73 -10.07 0.63
CA GLU A 593 20.39 -8.80 0.34
C GLU A 593 19.37 -7.75 -0.14
N ILE A 594 19.48 -6.49 0.35
CA ILE A 594 18.46 -5.44 0.12
C ILE A 594 18.18 -5.17 -1.36
N GLU A 595 19.21 -4.95 -2.17
CA GLU A 595 19.06 -4.52 -3.56
C GLU A 595 18.61 -5.65 -4.51
N PRO A 596 19.16 -6.88 -4.43
CA PRO A 596 18.64 -8.04 -5.16
C PRO A 596 17.16 -8.33 -4.88
N GLU A 597 16.75 -8.34 -3.61
CA GLU A 597 15.36 -8.58 -3.21
C GLU A 597 14.45 -7.42 -3.68
N SER A 598 14.91 -6.17 -3.55
CA SER A 598 14.18 -4.99 -4.05
C SER A 598 13.97 -5.03 -5.56
N GLU A 599 14.99 -5.43 -6.34
CA GLU A 599 14.86 -5.59 -7.79
C GLU A 599 13.94 -6.77 -8.16
N GLY A 600 13.97 -7.86 -7.39
CA GLY A 600 13.04 -8.97 -7.50
C GLY A 600 11.58 -8.52 -7.35
N ILE A 601 11.27 -7.85 -6.22
CA ILE A 601 9.94 -7.30 -5.91
C ILE A 601 9.47 -6.33 -7.00
N LEU A 602 10.32 -5.40 -7.44
CA LEU A 602 10.00 -4.47 -8.53
C LEU A 602 9.64 -5.22 -9.83
N THR A 603 10.44 -6.23 -10.19
CA THR A 603 10.28 -6.98 -11.44
C THR A 603 9.03 -7.86 -11.44
N GLU A 604 8.70 -8.53 -10.32
CA GLU A 604 7.51 -9.37 -10.20
C GLU A 604 6.21 -8.57 -10.37
N TYR A 605 6.12 -7.38 -9.79
CA TYR A 605 4.96 -6.49 -9.91
C TYR A 605 5.00 -5.60 -11.16
N GLY A 606 5.95 -5.85 -12.07
CA GLY A 606 6.10 -5.14 -13.33
C GLY A 606 6.30 -3.64 -13.13
N VAL A 607 7.02 -3.21 -12.09
CA VAL A 607 7.44 -1.82 -11.93
C VAL A 607 8.58 -1.57 -12.91
N ASP A 608 8.40 -0.61 -13.80
CA ASP A 608 9.49 -0.08 -14.61
C ASP A 608 10.35 0.85 -13.74
N PHE A 609 11.58 0.42 -13.50
CA PHE A 609 12.62 1.16 -12.78
C PHE A 609 13.82 1.51 -13.69
N SER A 610 13.66 1.38 -15.02
CA SER A 610 14.70 1.74 -15.97
C SER A 610 14.90 3.26 -16.07
N ASP A 611 16.04 3.68 -16.62
CA ASP A 611 16.27 5.07 -16.99
C ASP A 611 15.35 5.50 -18.14
N PHE A 612 14.91 6.76 -18.12
CA PHE A 612 14.07 7.31 -19.18
C PHE A 612 14.82 7.39 -20.51
N SER A 613 14.17 7.01 -21.61
CA SER A 613 14.78 7.00 -22.95
C SER A 613 15.13 8.41 -23.44
N PRO A 614 16.07 8.55 -24.41
CA PRO A 614 16.40 9.85 -25.01
C PRO A 614 15.17 10.59 -25.54
N GLU A 615 14.23 9.90 -26.19
CA GLU A 615 12.96 10.45 -26.69
C GLU A 615 12.10 11.10 -25.58
N VAL A 616 12.12 10.54 -24.37
CA VAL A 616 11.45 11.11 -23.19
C VAL A 616 12.20 12.33 -22.66
N LEU A 617 13.53 12.30 -22.67
CA LEU A 617 14.39 13.40 -22.20
C LEU A 617 14.39 14.60 -23.17
N GLU A 618 14.22 14.36 -24.48
CA GLU A 618 14.04 15.39 -25.50
C GLU A 618 12.71 16.16 -25.33
N CYS A 619 11.70 15.55 -24.71
CA CYS A 619 10.45 16.23 -24.34
C CYS A 619 10.61 17.25 -23.19
N LEU A 620 11.78 17.30 -22.52
CA LEU A 620 12.03 18.21 -21.40
C LEU A 620 12.47 19.61 -21.87
N PRO A 621 12.37 20.66 -21.04
CA PRO A 621 12.86 21.99 -21.38
C PRO A 621 14.39 22.01 -21.56
N GLN A 622 14.85 22.16 -22.80
CA GLN A 622 16.27 22.08 -23.16
C GLN A 622 17.11 23.29 -22.70
N ASN A 623 16.46 24.45 -22.50
CA ASN A 623 17.13 25.66 -22.02
C ASN A 623 17.19 25.65 -20.48
N LEU A 624 18.34 25.24 -19.93
CA LEU A 624 18.60 25.18 -18.49
C LEU A 624 19.63 26.24 -18.05
N PRO A 625 19.47 26.90 -16.88
CA PRO A 625 18.34 26.78 -15.95
C PRO A 625 17.05 27.33 -16.56
N TRP A 626 15.94 26.61 -16.37
CA TRP A 626 14.65 26.99 -16.94
C TRP A 626 14.02 28.15 -16.18
N VAL A 627 13.43 29.09 -16.92
CA VAL A 627 12.76 30.29 -16.38
C VAL A 627 11.39 30.45 -17.02
N ILE A 628 10.40 30.84 -16.23
CA ILE A 628 9.03 31.09 -16.72
C ILE A 628 9.04 32.24 -17.72
N SER A 629 8.50 32.01 -18.92
CA SER A 629 8.45 33.06 -19.95
C SER A 629 7.50 34.22 -19.54
N PRO A 630 7.81 35.49 -19.90
CA PRO A 630 6.90 36.61 -19.66
C PRO A 630 5.50 36.43 -20.27
N ALA A 631 5.43 35.72 -21.41
CA ALA A 631 4.17 35.40 -22.07
C ALA A 631 3.33 34.36 -21.32
N GLU A 632 3.92 33.54 -20.45
CA GLU A 632 3.18 32.60 -19.59
C GLU A 632 2.82 33.24 -18.24
N LEU A 633 3.69 34.10 -17.69
CA LEU A 633 3.36 34.95 -16.53
C LEU A 633 2.09 35.79 -16.81
N ALA A 634 1.99 36.41 -17.99
CA ALA A 634 0.87 37.26 -18.37
C ALA A 634 -0.49 36.54 -18.50
N LYS A 635 -0.54 35.20 -18.53
CA LYS A 635 -1.78 34.40 -18.62
C LYS A 635 -2.30 33.93 -17.25
N ARG A 636 -1.56 34.17 -16.17
CA ARG A 636 -1.76 33.54 -14.86
C ARG A 636 -2.04 34.58 -13.78
N ARG A 637 -2.81 34.20 -12.75
CA ARG A 637 -2.93 35.02 -11.53
C ARG A 637 -1.59 34.96 -10.80
N ASP A 638 -0.90 36.09 -10.72
CA ASP A 638 0.36 36.22 -9.98
C ASP A 638 0.05 36.26 -8.47
N LEU A 639 0.62 35.30 -7.73
CA LEU A 639 0.50 35.14 -6.29
C LEU A 639 1.86 35.11 -5.59
N ARG A 640 2.96 35.47 -6.28
CA ARG A 640 4.34 35.41 -5.76
C ARG A 640 4.64 36.33 -4.56
N LYS A 641 3.67 37.13 -4.14
CA LYS A 641 3.74 38.06 -3.00
C LYS A 641 2.84 37.65 -1.81
N GLU A 642 2.11 36.54 -1.95
CA GLU A 642 1.25 36.01 -0.91
C GLU A 642 2.02 34.97 -0.08
N CYS A 643 1.76 34.89 1.23
CA CYS A 643 2.43 33.96 2.13
C CYS A 643 1.98 32.50 1.85
N ILE A 644 2.70 31.85 0.93
CA ILE A 644 2.48 30.47 0.47
C ILE A 644 3.63 29.59 0.95
N PHE A 645 3.37 28.40 1.47
CA PHE A 645 4.39 27.45 1.96
C PHE A 645 3.98 25.99 1.74
N THR A 646 4.92 25.05 1.78
CA THR A 646 4.64 23.60 1.74
C THR A 646 4.75 23.00 3.14
N ILE A 647 4.09 21.85 3.40
CA ILE A 647 4.18 21.10 4.66
C ILE A 647 4.34 19.60 4.34
N ASP A 648 5.56 19.10 4.46
CA ASP A 648 5.96 17.81 3.88
C ASP A 648 6.62 16.86 4.90
N PRO A 649 6.86 15.59 4.52
CA PRO A 649 7.94 14.81 5.12
C PRO A 649 9.27 15.56 4.97
N SER A 650 10.12 15.55 6.01
CA SER A 650 11.44 16.20 5.97
C SER A 650 12.28 15.74 4.78
N THR A 651 12.21 14.45 4.44
CA THR A 651 12.89 13.77 3.34
C THR A 651 12.31 14.04 1.93
N ALA A 652 11.15 14.67 1.81
CA ALA A 652 10.48 14.88 0.51
C ALA A 652 11.27 15.79 -0.44
N ARG A 653 11.15 15.53 -1.74
CA ARG A 653 11.81 16.29 -2.82
C ARG A 653 10.84 16.71 -3.93
N ASP A 654 9.83 15.88 -4.11
CA ASP A 654 8.68 15.97 -5.01
C ASP A 654 7.51 16.68 -4.32
N LEU A 655 7.65 18.00 -4.10
CA LEU A 655 6.66 18.83 -3.40
C LEU A 655 5.51 19.16 -4.38
N ASP A 656 4.44 18.37 -4.33
CA ASP A 656 3.24 18.52 -5.18
C ASP A 656 2.38 19.75 -4.81
N ASP A 657 2.26 20.05 -3.51
CA ASP A 657 1.26 20.95 -2.96
C ASP A 657 1.83 22.03 -2.02
N ALA A 658 1.19 23.19 -2.06
CA ALA A 658 1.47 24.33 -1.18
C ALA A 658 0.16 24.97 -0.70
N LEU A 659 0.20 25.58 0.49
CA LEU A 659 -0.95 26.18 1.17
C LEU A 659 -0.72 27.67 1.41
N SER A 660 -1.82 28.43 1.44
CA SER A 660 -1.87 29.78 2.01
C SER A 660 -3.16 29.99 2.81
N CYS A 661 -3.12 30.88 3.80
CA CYS A 661 -4.29 31.28 4.57
C CYS A 661 -4.14 32.74 5.02
N LYS A 662 -5.16 33.55 4.75
CA LYS A 662 -5.13 35.00 4.92
C LYS A 662 -6.46 35.48 5.51
N GLN A 663 -6.43 36.19 6.63
CA GLN A 663 -7.66 36.75 7.19
C GLN A 663 -8.12 37.97 6.39
N LEU A 664 -9.41 37.99 6.08
CA LEU A 664 -10.07 39.06 5.32
C LEU A 664 -10.68 40.11 6.27
N PRO A 665 -10.89 41.37 5.82
CA PRO A 665 -11.42 42.44 6.66
C PRO A 665 -12.83 42.20 7.22
N ASP A 666 -13.56 41.21 6.72
CA ASP A 666 -14.88 40.79 7.21
C ASP A 666 -14.83 39.60 8.18
N GLY A 667 -13.62 39.20 8.61
CA GLY A 667 -13.38 38.11 9.56
C GLY A 667 -13.29 36.71 8.94
N ASN A 668 -13.67 36.56 7.67
CA ASN A 668 -13.51 35.31 6.91
C ASN A 668 -12.04 35.05 6.55
N LEU A 669 -11.75 33.88 5.96
CA LEU A 669 -10.43 33.47 5.51
C LEU A 669 -10.42 33.29 3.98
N GLU A 670 -9.41 33.83 3.29
CA GLU A 670 -9.03 33.35 1.95
C GLU A 670 -8.01 32.21 2.15
N VAL A 671 -8.33 31.02 1.65
CA VAL A 671 -7.48 29.81 1.74
C VAL A 671 -7.16 29.32 0.34
N GLY A 672 -5.87 29.13 0.07
CA GLY A 672 -5.37 28.62 -1.21
C GLY A 672 -4.76 27.23 -1.06
N VAL A 673 -5.11 26.33 -1.98
CA VAL A 673 -4.40 25.08 -2.27
C VAL A 673 -3.78 25.23 -3.66
N HIS A 674 -2.45 25.22 -3.73
CA HIS A 674 -1.68 25.48 -4.94
C HIS A 674 -0.94 24.20 -5.34
N ILE A 675 -1.35 23.56 -6.43
CA ILE A 675 -0.78 22.28 -6.88
C ILE A 675 0.17 22.51 -8.07
N ALA A 676 1.30 21.82 -8.12
CA ALA A 676 2.25 21.87 -9.23
C ALA A 676 1.57 21.65 -10.60
N ASP A 677 1.73 22.59 -11.55
CA ASP A 677 1.12 22.49 -12.89
C ASP A 677 1.95 21.61 -13.82
N VAL A 678 2.12 20.35 -13.45
CA VAL A 678 2.82 19.33 -14.25
C VAL A 678 2.23 19.22 -15.65
N SER A 679 0.92 19.49 -15.79
CA SER A 679 0.24 19.50 -17.10
C SER A 679 0.74 20.60 -18.05
N TYR A 680 1.46 21.62 -17.57
CA TYR A 680 2.19 22.56 -18.42
C TYR A 680 3.36 21.88 -19.15
N PHE A 681 4.12 21.04 -18.45
CA PHE A 681 5.33 20.37 -18.97
C PHE A 681 5.00 19.05 -19.68
N VAL A 682 4.09 18.23 -19.13
CA VAL A 682 3.68 16.94 -19.71
C VAL A 682 2.53 17.17 -20.69
N LEU A 683 2.87 17.40 -21.95
CA LEU A 683 1.92 17.59 -23.05
C LEU A 683 1.38 16.25 -23.57
N GLU A 684 0.07 16.19 -23.86
CA GLU A 684 -0.67 15.00 -24.30
C GLU A 684 0.00 14.35 -25.54
N GLU A 685 -0.01 13.01 -25.61
CA GLU A 685 0.54 12.15 -26.70
C GLU A 685 2.08 12.15 -26.89
N THR A 686 2.83 12.96 -26.16
CA THR A 686 4.31 12.96 -26.19
C THR A 686 4.92 11.65 -25.67
N ALA A 687 6.21 11.40 -25.91
CA ALA A 687 6.91 10.24 -25.34
C ALA A 687 6.91 10.29 -23.79
N LEU A 688 7.10 11.48 -23.23
CA LEU A 688 7.00 11.74 -21.79
C LEU A 688 5.60 11.45 -21.22
N ASP A 689 4.54 11.78 -21.95
CA ASP A 689 3.16 11.47 -21.56
C ASP A 689 2.86 9.96 -21.57
N LYS A 690 3.38 9.25 -22.58
CA LYS A 690 3.23 7.79 -22.70
C LYS A 690 3.91 7.06 -21.55
N VAL A 691 5.18 7.35 -21.24
CA VAL A 691 5.86 6.72 -20.10
C VAL A 691 5.24 7.11 -18.75
N ALA A 692 4.72 8.34 -18.62
CA ALA A 692 3.98 8.78 -17.43
C ALA A 692 2.67 7.99 -17.25
N SER A 693 1.94 7.74 -18.34
CA SER A 693 0.75 6.87 -18.35
C SER A 693 1.12 5.42 -18.03
N GLU A 694 2.17 4.88 -18.65
CA GLU A 694 2.63 3.49 -18.47
C GLU A 694 3.07 3.23 -17.02
N ARG A 695 3.85 4.14 -16.40
CA ARG A 695 4.21 4.06 -14.99
C ARG A 695 3.00 4.32 -14.08
N ALA A 696 2.14 5.28 -14.44
CA ALA A 696 0.91 5.75 -13.79
C ALA A 696 1.02 6.30 -12.34
N THR A 697 2.03 5.88 -11.57
CA THR A 697 2.31 6.33 -10.21
C THR A 697 3.79 6.16 -9.89
N SER A 698 4.36 7.06 -9.09
CA SER A 698 5.66 6.80 -8.45
C SER A 698 5.52 5.67 -7.40
N VAL A 699 6.62 4.96 -7.13
CA VAL A 699 6.67 3.85 -6.17
C VAL A 699 7.73 4.13 -5.10
N TYR A 700 7.33 4.18 -3.83
CA TYR A 700 8.18 4.58 -2.70
C TYR A 700 8.65 3.34 -1.92
N LEU A 701 9.85 2.85 -2.23
CA LEU A 701 10.51 1.83 -1.39
C LEU A 701 11.08 2.48 -0.12
N VAL A 702 11.47 1.67 0.86
CA VAL A 702 12.04 2.15 2.14
C VAL A 702 13.33 2.96 1.91
N GLN A 703 14.17 2.58 0.94
CA GLN A 703 15.45 3.23 0.66
C GLN A 703 15.47 4.18 -0.55
N LYS A 704 14.50 4.08 -1.48
CA LYS A 704 14.51 4.82 -2.75
C LYS A 704 13.11 4.98 -3.37
N VAL A 705 12.95 5.99 -4.22
CA VAL A 705 11.71 6.22 -4.97
C VAL A 705 11.96 5.91 -6.45
N ILE A 706 11.07 5.13 -7.06
CA ILE A 706 11.00 4.95 -8.51
C ILE A 706 10.02 6.00 -9.06
N PRO A 707 10.49 7.02 -9.80
CA PRO A 707 9.66 8.16 -10.16
C PRO A 707 8.85 7.91 -11.43
N MET A 708 7.64 8.50 -11.47
CA MET A 708 6.78 8.51 -12.66
C MET A 708 7.34 9.38 -13.80
N LEU A 709 8.03 10.47 -13.46
CA LEU A 709 8.59 11.45 -14.40
C LEU A 709 10.11 11.61 -14.21
N PRO A 710 10.86 12.16 -15.18
CA PRO A 710 12.28 12.46 -15.02
C PRO A 710 12.56 13.37 -13.81
N ARG A 711 13.69 13.14 -13.13
CA ARG A 711 14.07 13.85 -11.88
C ARG A 711 14.10 15.37 -12.03
N LEU A 712 14.45 15.89 -13.22
CA LEU A 712 14.38 17.31 -13.56
C LEU A 712 12.97 17.91 -13.39
N LEU A 713 11.91 17.14 -13.70
CA LEU A 713 10.54 17.58 -13.39
C LEU A 713 10.20 17.33 -11.93
N CYS A 714 10.47 16.13 -11.41
CA CYS A 714 10.06 15.72 -10.07
C CYS A 714 10.67 16.55 -8.94
N GLU A 715 11.97 16.85 -9.00
CA GLU A 715 12.72 17.45 -7.87
C GLU A 715 13.03 18.93 -8.11
N GLU A 716 13.09 19.39 -9.37
CA GLU A 716 13.47 20.77 -9.71
C GLU A 716 12.30 21.59 -10.27
N LEU A 717 11.82 21.31 -11.50
CA LEU A 717 10.98 22.24 -12.27
C LEU A 717 9.50 22.26 -11.84
N CYS A 718 8.90 21.11 -11.52
CA CYS A 718 7.50 21.05 -11.07
C CYS A 718 7.38 21.22 -9.55
N SER A 719 8.35 20.68 -8.80
CA SER A 719 8.38 20.74 -7.33
C SER A 719 8.31 22.18 -6.81
N LEU A 720 7.44 22.42 -5.83
CA LEU A 720 7.14 23.73 -5.24
C LEU A 720 8.22 24.21 -4.25
N ASN A 721 9.48 24.07 -4.67
CA ASN A 721 10.68 24.44 -3.93
C ASN A 721 10.63 25.90 -3.43
N PRO A 722 11.14 26.18 -2.21
CA PRO A 722 11.09 27.50 -1.62
C PRO A 722 12.01 28.51 -2.31
N MET A 723 11.62 29.78 -2.22
CA MET A 723 12.31 30.96 -2.75
C MET A 723 12.52 30.93 -4.28
N GLN A 724 11.67 30.19 -5.00
CA GLN A 724 11.69 30.11 -6.46
C GLN A 724 10.29 30.25 -7.06
N ASP A 725 10.18 30.97 -8.17
CA ASP A 725 8.94 31.08 -8.93
C ASP A 725 8.53 29.72 -9.51
N ARG A 726 7.27 29.31 -9.31
CA ARG A 726 6.73 28.03 -9.78
C ARG A 726 5.33 28.15 -10.36
N LEU A 727 5.08 27.36 -11.41
CA LEU A 727 3.79 27.26 -12.09
C LEU A 727 2.86 26.32 -11.33
N THR A 728 1.67 26.82 -10.97
CA THR A 728 0.67 26.05 -10.23
C THR A 728 -0.71 26.12 -10.88
N PHE A 729 -1.53 25.13 -10.54
CA PHE A 729 -2.98 25.15 -10.68
C PHE A 729 -3.56 25.28 -9.28
N SER A 730 -4.21 26.40 -8.99
CA SER A 730 -4.75 26.68 -7.66
C SER A 730 -6.26 26.46 -7.60
N VAL A 731 -6.71 26.00 -6.43
CA VAL A 731 -8.06 26.20 -5.93
C VAL A 731 -7.97 27.21 -4.78
N ILE A 732 -8.82 28.23 -4.79
CA ILE A 732 -8.86 29.27 -3.75
C ILE A 732 -10.29 29.42 -3.30
N TRP A 733 -10.53 29.36 -1.99
CA TRP A 733 -11.84 29.55 -1.40
C TRP A 733 -11.88 30.76 -0.49
N LYS A 734 -13.04 31.39 -0.40
CA LYS A 734 -13.42 32.17 0.78
C LYS A 734 -14.15 31.25 1.75
N LEU A 735 -13.58 31.03 2.93
CA LEU A 735 -14.13 30.18 3.99
C LEU A 735 -14.58 31.02 5.19
N THR A 736 -15.63 30.58 5.89
CA THR A 736 -15.87 31.03 7.27
C THR A 736 -14.82 30.42 8.23
N PRO A 737 -14.65 30.95 9.46
CA PRO A 737 -13.76 30.34 10.46
C PRO A 737 -14.10 28.88 10.82
N GLU A 738 -15.34 28.46 10.57
CA GLU A 738 -15.82 27.08 10.74
C GLU A 738 -15.52 26.17 9.53
N GLY A 739 -14.92 26.71 8.46
CA GLY A 739 -14.55 25.97 7.25
C GLY A 739 -15.62 25.92 6.16
N LYS A 740 -16.76 26.62 6.32
CA LYS A 740 -17.81 26.62 5.29
C LYS A 740 -17.39 27.45 4.07
N ILE A 741 -17.47 26.87 2.88
CA ILE A 741 -17.25 27.59 1.60
C ILE A 741 -18.33 28.66 1.41
N LEU A 742 -17.88 29.88 1.12
CA LEU A 742 -18.69 31.03 0.70
C LEU A 742 -18.51 31.37 -0.78
N ASP A 743 -17.30 31.20 -1.31
CA ASP A 743 -16.92 31.40 -2.71
C ASP A 743 -15.78 30.46 -3.09
N GLU A 744 -15.66 30.11 -4.38
CA GLU A 744 -14.74 29.10 -4.90
C GLU A 744 -14.19 29.50 -6.28
N TRP A 745 -12.86 29.57 -6.40
CA TRP A 745 -12.15 29.93 -7.62
C TRP A 745 -11.12 28.87 -8.02
N PHE A 746 -11.08 28.54 -9.31
CA PHE A 746 -10.09 27.66 -9.91
C PHE A 746 -9.30 28.43 -10.97
N GLY A 747 -7.98 28.25 -11.03
CA GLY A 747 -7.20 28.82 -12.13
C GLY A 747 -5.70 28.56 -12.08
N ARG A 748 -5.05 28.83 -13.21
CA ARG A 748 -3.59 28.77 -13.32
C ARG A 748 -2.93 30.01 -12.71
N THR A 749 -1.88 29.74 -11.96
CA THR A 749 -1.22 30.70 -11.08
C THR A 749 0.30 30.60 -11.22
N VAL A 750 0.99 31.63 -10.75
CA VAL A 750 2.43 31.56 -10.41
C VAL A 750 2.60 31.92 -8.95
N ILE A 751 3.35 31.10 -8.22
CA ILE A 751 3.62 31.27 -6.78
C ILE A 751 5.13 31.35 -6.55
N CYS A 752 5.54 31.80 -5.37
CA CYS A 752 6.90 31.65 -4.88
C CYS A 752 6.80 31.18 -3.42
N SER A 753 7.10 29.92 -3.15
CA SER A 753 6.94 29.35 -1.81
C SER A 753 7.91 30.00 -0.84
N CYS A 754 7.43 30.58 0.26
CA CYS A 754 8.27 31.31 1.20
C CYS A 754 9.12 30.39 2.10
N VAL A 755 8.69 29.13 2.32
CA VAL A 755 9.41 28.13 3.12
C VAL A 755 8.89 26.71 2.80
N LYS A 756 9.78 25.70 2.86
CA LYS A 756 9.41 24.27 2.92
C LYS A 756 9.35 23.84 4.39
N LEU A 757 8.17 23.73 4.99
CA LEU A 757 8.04 23.20 6.36
C LEU A 757 8.07 21.67 6.35
N SER A 758 8.49 21.09 7.47
CA SER A 758 8.25 19.67 7.76
C SER A 758 6.97 19.54 8.59
N TYR A 759 6.38 18.34 8.61
CA TYR A 759 5.28 18.03 9.54
C TYR A 759 5.64 18.29 11.00
N ASP A 760 6.90 18.13 11.42
CA ASP A 760 7.34 18.47 12.78
C ASP A 760 7.47 19.99 13.01
N HIS A 761 7.92 20.76 12.02
CA HIS A 761 7.95 22.23 12.13
C HIS A 761 6.53 22.80 12.25
N ALA A 762 5.61 22.32 11.41
CA ALA A 762 4.20 22.71 11.46
C ALA A 762 3.51 22.24 12.75
N GLN A 763 3.86 21.05 13.27
CA GLN A 763 3.35 20.60 14.57
C GLN A 763 3.90 21.46 15.72
N SER A 764 5.17 21.88 15.68
CA SER A 764 5.74 22.78 16.70
C SER A 764 5.03 24.14 16.74
N MET A 765 4.65 24.69 15.58
CA MET A 765 3.81 25.88 15.48
C MET A 765 2.43 25.70 16.13
N ILE A 766 1.81 24.53 15.93
CA ILE A 766 0.49 24.17 16.49
C ILE A 766 0.56 23.96 18.01
N ASP A 767 1.57 23.23 18.49
CA ASP A 767 1.74 22.88 19.91
C ASP A 767 2.18 24.08 20.76
N SER A 768 2.89 25.04 20.16
CA SER A 768 3.46 26.23 20.84
C SER A 768 2.99 27.55 20.20
N PRO A 769 1.68 27.85 20.15
CA PRO A 769 1.13 28.99 19.40
C PRO A 769 1.53 30.37 19.94
N GLY A 770 2.02 30.45 21.19
CA GLY A 770 2.54 31.67 21.81
C GLY A 770 4.08 31.75 21.84
N LYS A 771 4.78 30.77 21.29
CA LYS A 771 6.25 30.78 21.21
C LYS A 771 6.68 31.53 19.95
N VAL A 772 7.55 32.53 20.12
CA VAL A 772 8.34 33.08 19.01
C VAL A 772 9.40 32.04 18.65
N LEU A 773 9.23 31.38 17.50
CA LEU A 773 10.20 30.41 16.98
C LEU A 773 11.48 31.13 16.52
N SER A 774 12.65 30.55 16.80
CA SER A 774 13.90 31.14 16.32
C SER A 774 14.16 30.79 14.85
N PRO A 775 14.96 31.58 14.10
CA PRO A 775 15.41 31.21 12.76
C PRO A 775 16.27 29.94 12.70
N GLU A 776 16.76 29.45 13.85
CA GLU A 776 17.57 28.22 13.96
C GLU A 776 16.70 26.97 14.13
N GLU A 777 15.46 27.12 14.60
CA GLU A 777 14.46 26.05 14.76
C GLU A 777 13.64 25.80 13.49
N LEU A 778 13.91 26.55 12.41
CA LEU A 778 13.14 26.54 11.17
C LEU A 778 14.04 26.44 9.93
N PRO A 779 13.53 25.86 8.82
CA PRO A 779 14.24 25.83 7.55
C PRO A 779 14.23 27.22 6.90
N PRO A 780 15.13 27.50 5.93
CA PRO A 780 15.29 28.82 5.34
C PRO A 780 13.99 29.46 4.83
N VAL A 781 13.70 30.67 5.34
CA VAL A 781 12.49 31.45 5.04
C VAL A 781 12.85 32.62 4.11
N SER A 782 11.98 32.89 3.14
CA SER A 782 12.06 34.07 2.27
C SER A 782 12.02 35.38 3.08
N PRO A 783 12.95 36.33 2.88
CA PRO A 783 13.00 37.58 3.64
C PRO A 783 11.83 38.55 3.36
N GLN A 784 10.89 38.16 2.49
CA GLN A 784 9.67 38.91 2.20
C GLN A 784 8.53 38.60 3.18
N HIS A 785 8.57 37.47 3.89
CA HIS A 785 7.53 37.03 4.82
C HIS A 785 8.11 36.79 6.22
N SER A 786 7.29 37.00 7.25
CA SER A 786 7.74 36.82 8.64
C SER A 786 7.42 35.42 9.17
N ILE A 787 8.24 34.93 10.10
CA ILE A 787 7.97 33.66 10.80
C ILE A 787 6.60 33.72 11.51
N ALA A 788 6.21 34.89 12.05
CA ALA A 788 4.92 35.09 12.70
C ALA A 788 3.72 35.00 11.74
N GLU A 789 3.85 35.54 10.53
CA GLU A 789 2.84 35.45 9.45
C GLU A 789 2.63 33.99 9.01
N ILE A 790 3.72 33.24 8.83
CA ILE A 790 3.68 31.81 8.50
C ILE A 790 3.05 31.01 9.65
N GLN A 791 3.44 31.28 10.90
CA GLN A 791 2.89 30.64 12.10
C GLN A 791 1.40 30.93 12.27
N GLU A 792 0.96 32.17 12.03
CA GLU A 792 -0.47 32.54 12.05
C GLU A 792 -1.25 31.83 10.94
N ALA A 793 -0.72 31.77 9.71
CA ALA A 793 -1.35 31.05 8.61
C ALA A 793 -1.49 29.55 8.93
N VAL A 794 -0.45 28.89 9.46
CA VAL A 794 -0.50 27.49 9.91
C VAL A 794 -1.53 27.29 11.03
N LEU A 795 -1.61 28.20 12.00
CA LEU A 795 -2.59 28.14 13.09
C LEU A 795 -4.03 28.34 12.59
N ASN A 796 -4.26 29.22 11.61
CA ASN A 796 -5.57 29.42 10.99
C ASN A 796 -5.99 28.23 10.13
N LEU A 797 -5.07 27.66 9.34
CA LEU A 797 -5.29 26.40 8.61
C LEU A 797 -5.64 25.26 9.58
N HIS A 798 -4.91 25.11 10.68
CA HIS A 798 -5.17 24.09 11.70
C HIS A 798 -6.58 24.22 12.32
N ARG A 799 -6.98 25.44 12.71
CA ARG A 799 -8.33 25.72 13.26
C ARG A 799 -9.43 25.29 12.29
N VAL A 800 -9.31 25.65 11.01
CA VAL A 800 -10.29 25.29 9.97
C VAL A 800 -10.29 23.77 9.72
N ALA A 801 -9.12 23.14 9.60
CA ALA A 801 -9.01 21.70 9.41
C ALA A 801 -9.62 20.90 10.58
N GLN A 802 -9.50 21.36 11.83
CA GLN A 802 -10.19 20.73 12.96
C GLN A 802 -11.72 20.74 12.80
N GLN A 803 -12.30 21.78 12.20
CA GLN A 803 -13.75 21.86 11.97
C GLN A 803 -14.16 21.05 10.75
N LEU A 804 -13.44 21.16 9.62
CA LEU A 804 -13.65 20.33 8.42
C LEU A 804 -13.62 18.84 8.76
N ARG A 805 -12.60 18.40 9.53
CA ARG A 805 -12.49 17.01 10.00
C ARG A 805 -13.69 16.61 10.86
N ARG A 806 -14.07 17.44 11.82
CA ARG A 806 -15.21 17.19 12.73
C ARG A 806 -16.52 17.07 11.95
N GLN A 807 -16.77 17.97 11.01
CA GLN A 807 -17.92 17.93 10.12
C GLN A 807 -17.92 16.63 9.31
N ARG A 808 -16.81 16.30 8.63
CA ARG A 808 -16.67 15.09 7.80
C ARG A 808 -16.96 13.79 8.57
N PHE A 809 -16.54 13.67 9.84
CA PHE A 809 -16.89 12.51 10.66
C PHE A 809 -18.32 12.56 11.22
N THR A 810 -18.87 13.75 11.49
CA THR A 810 -20.29 13.92 11.87
C THR A 810 -21.24 13.57 10.71
N GLU A 811 -20.82 13.87 9.48
CA GLU A 811 -21.47 13.49 8.23
C GLU A 811 -21.20 12.02 7.84
N GLY A 812 -20.48 11.25 8.66
CA GLY A 812 -20.41 9.79 8.55
C GLY A 812 -19.24 9.21 7.76
N ALA A 813 -18.12 9.92 7.62
CA ALA A 813 -16.89 9.34 7.10
C ALA A 813 -16.30 8.24 8.02
N LEU A 814 -15.42 7.40 7.46
CA LEU A 814 -14.81 6.25 8.11
C LEU A 814 -13.28 6.28 7.98
N HIS A 815 -12.61 6.10 9.11
CA HIS A 815 -11.15 5.99 9.19
C HIS A 815 -10.77 4.59 9.69
N LEU A 816 -9.98 3.87 8.89
CA LEU A 816 -9.48 2.51 9.14
C LEU A 816 -7.99 2.42 8.76
N ASP A 817 -7.21 3.42 9.17
CA ASP A 817 -5.76 3.41 8.96
C ASP A 817 -5.12 2.32 9.83
N GLN A 818 -4.33 1.46 9.19
CA GLN A 818 -3.48 0.46 9.86
C GLN A 818 -2.16 1.10 10.29
N MET A 819 -1.51 0.53 11.31
CA MET A 819 -0.13 0.86 11.68
C MET A 819 0.79 0.79 10.46
N LYS A 820 1.54 1.87 10.20
CA LYS A 820 2.56 1.95 9.15
C LYS A 820 3.94 1.98 9.78
N LEU A 821 4.79 1.02 9.44
CA LEU A 821 6.16 0.99 9.91
C LEU A 821 7.01 2.01 9.13
N SER A 822 7.98 2.61 9.80
CA SER A 822 8.98 3.53 9.24
C SER A 822 10.35 3.17 9.79
N PHE A 823 11.40 3.46 9.02
CA PHE A 823 12.75 2.98 9.29
C PHE A 823 13.75 4.12 9.43
N THR A 824 14.72 3.94 10.32
CA THR A 824 15.96 4.72 10.36
C THR A 824 17.02 3.90 9.66
N LEU A 825 17.50 4.37 8.52
CA LEU A 825 18.56 3.70 7.74
C LEU A 825 19.92 4.29 8.05
N ASP A 826 20.93 3.43 8.09
CA ASP A 826 22.33 3.80 8.06
C ASP A 826 22.69 4.46 6.71
N GLN A 827 23.37 5.61 6.74
CA GLN A 827 23.61 6.40 5.52
C GLN A 827 24.73 5.85 4.62
N GLU A 828 25.64 5.03 5.16
CA GLU A 828 26.76 4.47 4.40
C GLU A 828 26.47 3.07 3.87
N SER A 829 25.80 2.23 4.67
CA SER A 829 25.49 0.83 4.33
C SER A 829 24.06 0.60 3.85
N GLY A 830 23.13 1.55 4.06
CA GLY A 830 21.71 1.41 3.75
C GLY A 830 20.93 0.46 4.67
N MET A 831 21.58 -0.13 5.67
CA MET A 831 20.98 -1.11 6.58
C MET A 831 20.01 -0.44 7.58
N PRO A 832 18.90 -1.10 7.99
CA PRO A 832 18.00 -0.56 8.99
C PRO A 832 18.65 -0.60 10.39
N GLN A 833 18.95 0.58 10.96
CA GLN A 833 19.40 0.73 12.35
C GLN A 833 18.22 0.67 13.35
N GLY A 834 17.01 0.96 12.90
CA GLY A 834 15.82 1.04 13.75
C GLY A 834 14.52 1.09 12.95
N CYS A 835 13.42 0.76 13.60
CA CYS A 835 12.07 0.98 13.05
C CYS A 835 11.09 1.46 14.13
N TYR A 836 10.05 2.19 13.69
CA TYR A 836 9.03 2.79 14.55
C TYR A 836 7.70 2.93 13.79
N ILE A 837 6.58 2.97 14.51
CA ILE A 837 5.26 3.23 13.90
C ILE A 837 5.16 4.73 13.58
N TYR A 838 4.78 5.06 12.34
CA TYR A 838 4.57 6.43 11.88
C TYR A 838 3.45 7.12 12.66
N GLN A 839 3.74 8.25 13.28
CA GLN A 839 2.76 9.02 14.07
C GLN A 839 1.99 10.00 13.18
N TYR A 840 0.69 9.77 13.00
CA TYR A 840 -0.19 10.67 12.24
C TYR A 840 -0.74 11.80 13.13
N ARG A 841 -0.06 12.96 13.11
CA ARG A 841 -0.30 14.11 13.98
C ARG A 841 -1.22 15.16 13.33
N ASP A 842 -1.50 16.25 14.04
CA ASP A 842 -2.42 17.28 13.59
C ASP A 842 -1.90 18.12 12.42
N SER A 843 -0.58 18.26 12.25
CA SER A 843 0.01 18.82 11.02
C SER A 843 -0.25 17.94 9.78
N ASN A 844 -0.33 16.61 9.94
CA ASN A 844 -0.75 15.73 8.84
C ASN A 844 -2.24 15.92 8.50
N ARG A 845 -3.09 16.00 9.54
CA ARG A 845 -4.54 16.20 9.40
C ARG A 845 -4.90 17.56 8.78
N LEU A 846 -4.11 18.59 9.08
CA LEU A 846 -4.19 19.91 8.45
C LEU A 846 -4.12 19.78 6.93
N VAL A 847 -3.07 19.13 6.41
CA VAL A 847 -2.92 18.89 4.98
C VAL A 847 -4.02 17.94 4.45
N GLU A 848 -4.40 16.90 5.21
CA GLU A 848 -5.45 15.95 4.83
C GLU A 848 -6.76 16.65 4.44
N GLU A 849 -7.31 17.53 5.29
CA GLU A 849 -8.62 18.15 5.01
C GLU A 849 -8.60 19.09 3.81
N PHE A 850 -7.54 19.90 3.63
CA PHE A 850 -7.47 20.81 2.47
C PHE A 850 -7.20 20.07 1.17
N MET A 851 -6.44 18.97 1.20
CA MET A 851 -6.29 18.11 0.03
C MET A 851 -7.60 17.36 -0.30
N LEU A 852 -8.36 16.91 0.72
CA LEU A 852 -9.70 16.35 0.51
C LEU A 852 -10.64 17.40 -0.11
N LEU A 853 -10.66 18.62 0.42
CA LEU A 853 -11.49 19.73 -0.07
C LEU A 853 -11.17 20.07 -1.53
N ALA A 854 -9.88 20.19 -1.89
CA ALA A 854 -9.44 20.41 -3.26
C ALA A 854 -9.87 19.28 -4.22
N ASN A 855 -9.71 18.02 -3.79
CA ASN A 855 -10.09 16.86 -4.58
C ASN A 855 -11.62 16.75 -4.78
N MET A 856 -12.42 17.15 -3.79
CA MET A 856 -13.90 17.20 -3.91
C MET A 856 -14.35 18.35 -4.81
N ALA A 857 -13.83 19.56 -4.59
CA ALA A 857 -14.12 20.75 -5.41
C ALA A 857 -13.82 20.50 -6.91
N VAL A 858 -12.64 19.94 -7.20
CA VAL A 858 -12.25 19.61 -8.58
C VAL A 858 -13.10 18.47 -9.15
N ALA A 859 -13.47 17.44 -8.38
CA ALA A 859 -14.37 16.39 -8.82
C ALA A 859 -15.74 16.95 -9.26
N HIS A 860 -16.35 17.80 -8.44
CA HIS A 860 -17.60 18.50 -8.79
C HIS A 860 -17.43 19.39 -10.03
N ARG A 861 -16.31 20.12 -10.15
CA ARG A 861 -16.05 21.00 -11.29
C ARG A 861 -15.89 20.24 -12.62
N ILE A 862 -15.12 19.16 -12.66
CA ILE A 862 -14.90 18.41 -13.90
C ILE A 862 -16.15 17.61 -14.28
N TYR A 863 -16.84 16.98 -13.33
CA TYR A 863 -18.08 16.22 -13.62
C TYR A 863 -19.19 17.11 -14.18
N ARG A 864 -19.42 18.29 -13.56
CA ARG A 864 -20.38 19.29 -14.05
C ARG A 864 -20.06 19.81 -15.46
N SER A 865 -18.80 19.72 -15.89
CA SER A 865 -18.35 20.22 -17.19
C SER A 865 -18.30 19.14 -18.27
N PHE A 866 -18.02 17.89 -17.87
CA PHE A 866 -17.78 16.75 -18.77
C PHE A 866 -18.41 15.47 -18.19
N PRO A 867 -19.75 15.36 -18.09
CA PRO A 867 -20.42 14.26 -17.39
C PRO A 867 -20.13 12.87 -17.97
N GLU A 868 -19.80 12.77 -19.25
CA GLU A 868 -19.41 11.50 -19.92
C GLU A 868 -17.90 11.17 -19.81
N GLN A 869 -17.05 12.13 -19.48
CA GLN A 869 -15.58 12.03 -19.60
C GLN A 869 -14.83 12.39 -18.29
N ALA A 870 -15.53 12.57 -17.17
CA ALA A 870 -14.88 12.95 -15.93
C ALA A 870 -14.12 11.76 -15.31
N PHE A 871 -12.82 11.95 -15.12
CA PHE A 871 -11.95 11.00 -14.44
C PHE A 871 -12.16 11.15 -12.93
N LEU A 872 -12.93 10.24 -12.32
CA LEU A 872 -13.30 10.26 -10.90
C LEU A 872 -12.73 9.05 -10.14
N ARG A 873 -12.92 9.03 -8.83
CA ARG A 873 -12.47 7.98 -7.92
C ARG A 873 -13.55 7.60 -6.89
N ARG A 874 -14.16 6.44 -7.08
CA ARG A 874 -15.22 5.87 -6.22
C ARG A 874 -14.66 4.87 -5.20
N HIS A 875 -15.44 4.53 -4.18
CA HIS A 875 -15.11 3.47 -3.22
C HIS A 875 -16.37 2.65 -2.92
N PRO A 876 -16.49 1.42 -3.48
CA PRO A 876 -17.61 0.54 -3.21
C PRO A 876 -17.76 0.18 -1.72
N PRO A 877 -18.97 -0.13 -1.23
CA PRO A 877 -19.19 -0.60 0.13
C PRO A 877 -18.51 -1.98 0.38
N PRO A 878 -18.36 -2.41 1.65
CA PRO A 878 -17.69 -3.66 1.98
C PRO A 878 -18.38 -4.91 1.40
N GLN A 879 -17.64 -6.01 1.28
CA GLN A 879 -18.19 -7.29 0.85
C GLN A 879 -19.19 -7.84 1.89
N ASN A 880 -20.47 -7.80 1.55
CA ASN A 880 -21.59 -8.12 2.45
C ASN A 880 -21.45 -9.45 3.22
N LYS A 881 -20.94 -10.52 2.59
CA LYS A 881 -20.77 -11.81 3.28
C LYS A 881 -19.62 -11.79 4.29
N LEU A 882 -18.43 -11.32 3.90
CA LEU A 882 -17.29 -11.18 4.82
C LEU A 882 -17.60 -10.24 5.98
N LEU A 883 -18.35 -9.16 5.74
CA LEU A 883 -18.80 -8.27 6.80
C LEU A 883 -19.78 -8.98 7.74
N LYS A 884 -20.77 -9.73 7.23
CA LYS A 884 -21.73 -10.49 8.07
C LYS A 884 -21.07 -11.55 8.93
N ASP A 885 -20.09 -12.26 8.39
CA ASP A 885 -19.35 -13.27 9.13
C ASP A 885 -18.51 -12.63 10.25
N LEU A 886 -17.97 -11.42 10.01
CA LEU A 886 -17.32 -10.61 11.05
C LEU A 886 -18.29 -10.03 12.09
N MET A 887 -19.52 -9.65 11.71
CA MET A 887 -20.57 -9.22 12.66
C MET A 887 -20.91 -10.34 13.64
N GLU A 888 -21.13 -11.57 13.14
CA GLU A 888 -21.51 -12.68 14.02
C GLU A 888 -20.35 -12.98 14.98
N PHE A 889 -19.11 -12.99 14.48
CA PHE A 889 -17.91 -13.08 15.30
C PHE A 889 -17.83 -11.99 16.40
N CYS A 890 -18.05 -10.72 16.07
CA CYS A 890 -18.08 -9.63 17.06
C CYS A 890 -19.14 -9.84 18.14
N ASN A 891 -20.36 -10.23 17.75
CA ASN A 891 -21.43 -10.59 18.68
C ASN A 891 -21.07 -11.80 19.56
N GLN A 892 -20.39 -12.82 19.01
CA GLN A 892 -19.94 -14.01 19.75
C GLN A 892 -18.88 -13.68 20.82
N VAL A 893 -17.97 -12.75 20.54
CA VAL A 893 -16.96 -12.32 21.54
C VAL A 893 -17.52 -11.33 22.57
N GLY A 894 -18.69 -10.73 22.31
CA GLY A 894 -19.37 -9.78 23.21
C GLY A 894 -19.15 -8.31 22.86
N LEU A 895 -18.96 -8.01 21.58
CA LEU A 895 -18.80 -6.66 21.03
C LEU A 895 -19.97 -6.35 20.09
N ASP A 896 -20.91 -5.53 20.55
CA ASP A 896 -21.97 -4.97 19.72
C ASP A 896 -21.39 -3.83 18.87
N ILE A 897 -21.38 -4.00 17.54
CA ILE A 897 -20.78 -3.05 16.59
C ILE A 897 -21.79 -2.80 15.48
N ASP A 898 -22.26 -1.55 15.38
CA ASP A 898 -23.08 -1.11 14.26
C ASP A 898 -22.18 -0.88 13.04
N PHE A 899 -22.66 -1.34 11.89
CA PHE A 899 -21.99 -1.31 10.58
C PHE A 899 -22.93 -0.78 9.48
N SER A 900 -24.14 -0.35 9.86
CA SER A 900 -25.23 0.09 8.97
C SER A 900 -24.82 1.18 7.97
N SER A 901 -23.77 1.93 8.30
CA SER A 901 -23.12 2.94 7.46
C SER A 901 -21.62 2.98 7.75
N ALA A 902 -20.86 3.70 6.91
CA ALA A 902 -19.46 4.01 7.19
C ALA A 902 -19.29 4.75 8.53
N GLY A 903 -20.17 5.72 8.81
CA GLY A 903 -20.14 6.56 10.01
C GLY A 903 -20.48 5.81 11.29
N THR A 904 -21.48 4.91 11.26
CA THR A 904 -21.82 4.09 12.43
C THR A 904 -20.72 3.09 12.76
N LEU A 905 -20.08 2.49 11.75
CA LEU A 905 -18.87 1.68 11.95
C LEU A 905 -17.73 2.49 12.59
N HIS A 906 -17.47 3.70 12.12
CA HIS A 906 -16.43 4.56 12.69
C HIS A 906 -16.75 4.98 14.14
N LYS A 907 -18.03 5.24 14.43
CA LYS A 907 -18.54 5.59 15.77
C LYS A 907 -18.36 4.42 16.73
N SER A 908 -18.84 3.22 16.39
CA SER A 908 -18.61 2.01 17.19
C SER A 908 -17.12 1.73 17.40
N LEU A 909 -16.29 1.85 16.35
CA LEU A 909 -14.83 1.67 16.47
C LEU A 909 -14.10 2.80 17.24
N SER A 910 -14.81 3.82 17.71
CA SER A 910 -14.26 4.93 18.49
C SER A 910 -14.84 5.05 19.91
N GLU A 911 -16.09 4.64 20.12
CA GLU A 911 -16.78 4.73 21.41
C GLU A 911 -16.67 3.45 22.28
N ILE A 912 -16.37 2.28 21.69
CA ILE A 912 -16.34 0.98 22.40
C ILE A 912 -15.02 0.75 23.19
N PHE A 913 -14.08 1.70 23.16
CA PHE A 913 -12.71 1.52 23.67
C PHE A 913 -12.28 2.62 24.64
N GLY A 914 -11.78 2.21 25.81
CA GLY A 914 -11.14 3.13 26.76
C GLY A 914 -9.75 3.59 26.30
N ALA A 915 -9.17 4.54 27.05
CA ALA A 915 -7.81 5.04 26.80
C ALA A 915 -6.69 4.08 27.28
N ASP A 916 -7.05 2.99 27.96
CA ASP A 916 -6.11 2.01 28.47
C ASP A 916 -5.39 1.23 27.35
N LYS A 917 -4.39 0.43 27.75
CA LYS A 917 -3.49 -0.27 26.83
C LYS A 917 -4.19 -1.42 26.09
N TYR A 918 -5.09 -2.13 26.77
CA TYR A 918 -5.85 -3.26 26.24
C TYR A 918 -6.90 -2.78 25.25
N SER A 919 -7.68 -1.75 25.61
CA SER A 919 -8.67 -1.12 24.73
C SER A 919 -8.05 -0.58 23.44
N ARG A 920 -6.86 0.04 23.52
CA ARG A 920 -6.11 0.47 22.33
C ARG A 920 -5.68 -0.72 21.47
N ALA A 921 -5.03 -1.73 22.04
CA ALA A 921 -4.66 -2.94 21.30
C ALA A 921 -5.87 -3.62 20.63
N ARG A 922 -7.02 -3.67 21.31
CA ARG A 922 -8.28 -4.22 20.80
C ARG A 922 -8.83 -3.39 19.63
N LYS A 923 -8.74 -2.05 19.71
CA LYS A 923 -9.10 -1.15 18.60
C LYS A 923 -8.24 -1.41 17.37
N GLU A 924 -6.94 -1.61 17.53
CA GLU A 924 -6.01 -1.88 16.41
C GLU A 924 -6.32 -3.22 15.73
N VAL A 925 -6.51 -4.30 16.51
CA VAL A 925 -6.93 -5.61 15.97
C VAL A 925 -8.27 -5.52 15.24
N LEU A 926 -9.25 -4.82 15.79
CA LEU A 926 -10.57 -4.65 15.16
C LEU A 926 -10.50 -3.76 13.91
N THR A 927 -9.72 -2.67 13.94
CA THR A 927 -9.48 -1.82 12.75
C THR A 927 -8.88 -2.63 11.62
N TYR A 928 -7.92 -3.52 11.92
CA TYR A 928 -7.42 -4.48 10.94
C TYR A 928 -8.50 -5.47 10.47
N MET A 929 -9.26 -6.10 11.38
CA MET A 929 -10.33 -7.04 11.00
C MET A 929 -11.37 -6.39 10.07
N PHE A 930 -11.87 -5.20 10.41
CA PHE A 930 -12.85 -4.46 9.61
C PHE A 930 -12.28 -3.89 8.31
N SER A 931 -10.95 -3.79 8.17
CA SER A 931 -10.31 -3.48 6.88
C SER A 931 -10.36 -4.64 5.87
N ARG A 932 -10.56 -5.90 6.31
CA ARG A 932 -10.55 -7.07 5.42
C ARG A 932 -11.78 -7.21 4.52
N PRO A 933 -13.02 -6.87 4.94
CA PRO A 933 -14.18 -6.80 4.04
C PRO A 933 -14.20 -5.58 3.12
N MET A 934 -13.38 -4.55 3.36
CA MET A 934 -13.38 -3.32 2.55
C MET A 934 -12.95 -3.61 1.11
N GLN A 935 -13.61 -2.95 0.15
CA GLN A 935 -13.21 -3.03 -1.25
C GLN A 935 -12.10 -2.01 -1.56
N MET A 936 -11.42 -2.18 -2.70
CA MET A 936 -10.47 -1.16 -3.14
C MET A 936 -11.21 0.04 -3.74
N ALA A 937 -10.78 1.26 -3.41
CA ALA A 937 -11.23 2.46 -4.09
C ALA A 937 -10.62 2.54 -5.51
N LEU A 938 -11.46 2.77 -6.51
CA LEU A 938 -11.17 2.65 -7.94
C LEU A 938 -11.29 4.00 -8.64
N TYR A 939 -10.35 4.31 -9.53
CA TYR A 939 -10.54 5.30 -10.60
C TYR A 939 -11.54 4.76 -11.63
N PHE A 940 -12.29 5.66 -12.29
CA PHE A 940 -13.22 5.32 -13.36
C PHE A 940 -13.51 6.54 -14.26
N CYS A 941 -13.99 6.28 -15.47
CA CYS A 941 -14.65 7.29 -16.31
C CYS A 941 -16.15 7.32 -15.99
N THR A 942 -16.75 8.50 -15.81
CA THR A 942 -18.17 8.60 -15.47
C THR A 942 -19.11 8.05 -16.55
N GLY A 943 -18.83 8.31 -17.83
CA GLY A 943 -19.68 7.83 -18.94
C GLY A 943 -19.64 6.31 -19.22
N VAL A 944 -19.01 5.49 -18.38
CA VAL A 944 -19.10 4.01 -18.46
C VAL A 944 -19.86 3.39 -17.27
N LEU A 945 -20.44 4.20 -16.40
CA LEU A 945 -21.33 3.78 -15.31
C LEU A 945 -22.61 4.61 -15.35
N ASP A 946 -23.71 4.01 -15.82
CA ASP A 946 -24.99 4.70 -15.96
C ASP A 946 -25.66 5.06 -14.62
N ASP A 947 -25.23 4.43 -13.52
CA ASP A 947 -25.76 4.62 -12.17
C ASP A 947 -24.82 5.52 -11.34
N GLU A 948 -25.20 6.80 -11.20
CA GLU A 948 -24.49 7.79 -10.38
C GLU A 948 -24.34 7.37 -8.91
N THR A 949 -25.22 6.51 -8.36
CA THR A 949 -25.09 6.06 -6.96
C THR A 949 -23.83 5.22 -6.74
N LEU A 950 -23.29 4.59 -7.80
CA LEU A 950 -22.05 3.82 -7.76
C LEU A 950 -20.79 4.70 -7.74
N PHE A 951 -20.90 6.02 -7.96
CA PHE A 951 -19.79 6.97 -7.98
C PHE A 951 -19.32 7.32 -6.56
N HIS A 952 -20.21 7.09 -5.58
CA HIS A 952 -20.02 7.37 -4.16
C HIS A 952 -18.71 6.77 -3.59
N HIS A 953 -18.10 7.48 -2.64
CA HIS A 953 -16.88 7.04 -1.97
C HIS A 953 -17.14 6.66 -0.51
N TYR A 954 -17.55 5.39 -0.28
CA TYR A 954 -18.02 4.85 1.01
C TYR A 954 -17.26 5.37 2.24
N ALA A 955 -15.93 5.20 2.31
CA ALA A 955 -15.17 5.60 3.50
C ALA A 955 -14.99 7.13 3.69
N LEU A 956 -15.30 7.95 2.69
CA LEU A 956 -15.36 9.42 2.84
C LEU A 956 -16.80 9.93 2.98
N ASN A 957 -17.80 9.07 2.72
CA ASN A 957 -19.23 9.37 2.63
C ASN A 957 -19.62 10.53 1.70
N VAL A 958 -18.87 10.74 0.61
CA VAL A 958 -19.15 11.80 -0.39
C VAL A 958 -19.63 11.24 -1.73
N PRO A 959 -20.48 11.97 -2.48
CA PRO A 959 -21.02 11.50 -3.77
C PRO A 959 -19.96 11.48 -4.87
N PHE A 960 -19.11 12.50 -4.97
CA PHE A 960 -18.06 12.60 -5.98
C PHE A 960 -16.70 12.89 -5.33
N TYR A 961 -15.66 12.23 -5.83
CA TYR A 961 -14.28 12.40 -5.41
C TYR A 961 -13.35 12.09 -6.58
N THR A 962 -12.14 12.66 -6.60
CA THR A 962 -11.09 12.33 -7.57
C THR A 962 -9.70 12.54 -6.97
N HIS A 963 -8.64 12.46 -7.77
CA HIS A 963 -7.32 12.93 -7.40
C HIS A 963 -6.84 14.01 -8.36
N PHE A 964 -6.48 15.16 -7.80
CA PHE A 964 -5.96 16.37 -8.44
C PHE A 964 -4.65 16.85 -7.78
N THR A 965 -4.48 16.55 -6.50
CA THR A 965 -3.47 17.18 -5.62
C THR A 965 -2.07 16.55 -5.65
N SER A 966 -1.76 15.62 -6.56
CA SER A 966 -0.39 15.05 -6.65
C SER A 966 0.07 14.63 -8.04
N PRO A 967 0.11 15.54 -9.03
CA PRO A 967 0.41 15.22 -10.43
C PRO A 967 1.89 14.93 -10.72
N ILE A 968 2.85 15.22 -9.82
CA ILE A 968 4.26 14.83 -10.01
C ILE A 968 4.40 13.31 -9.94
N ARG A 969 3.55 12.67 -9.11
CA ARG A 969 3.65 11.24 -8.73
C ARG A 969 2.42 10.40 -9.05
N ARG A 970 1.38 10.96 -9.69
CA ARG A 970 0.16 10.25 -10.12
C ARG A 970 -0.33 10.75 -11.48
N TYR A 971 -0.49 9.85 -12.45
CA TYR A 971 -0.96 10.20 -13.80
C TYR A 971 -2.46 10.55 -13.84
N ALA A 972 -3.25 9.93 -12.96
CA ALA A 972 -4.66 10.27 -12.75
C ALA A 972 -4.87 11.78 -12.56
N ASP A 973 -4.02 12.39 -11.74
CA ASP A 973 -4.03 13.82 -11.45
C ASP A 973 -3.63 14.66 -12.67
N ILE A 974 -2.73 14.18 -13.54
CA ILE A 974 -2.41 14.85 -14.81
C ILE A 974 -3.64 14.87 -15.74
N VAL A 975 -4.40 13.77 -15.83
CA VAL A 975 -5.67 13.72 -16.59
C VAL A 975 -6.70 14.69 -15.99
N VAL A 976 -6.81 14.75 -14.66
CA VAL A 976 -7.71 15.68 -13.97
C VAL A 976 -7.28 17.14 -14.13
N HIS A 977 -5.98 17.46 -14.14
CA HIS A 977 -5.47 18.79 -14.48
C HIS A 977 -5.81 19.19 -15.92
N ARG A 978 -5.74 18.25 -16.88
CA ARG A 978 -6.16 18.50 -18.28
C ARG A 978 -7.67 18.78 -18.35
N LEU A 979 -8.50 17.96 -17.72
CA LEU A 979 -9.95 18.16 -17.62
C LEU A 979 -10.31 19.49 -16.94
N LEU A 980 -9.67 19.84 -15.82
CA LEU A 980 -9.92 21.10 -15.12
C LEU A 980 -9.51 22.29 -15.98
N SER A 981 -8.36 22.20 -16.67
CA SER A 981 -7.88 23.22 -17.62
C SER A 981 -8.84 23.45 -18.78
N ALA A 982 -9.43 22.38 -19.31
CA ALA A 982 -10.48 22.45 -20.33
C ALA A 982 -11.78 23.04 -19.77
N SER A 983 -12.17 22.70 -18.53
CA SER A 983 -13.38 23.22 -17.88
C SER A 983 -13.37 24.74 -17.67
N LEU A 984 -12.18 25.36 -17.71
CA LEU A 984 -11.97 26.81 -17.59
C LEU A 984 -11.73 27.48 -18.96
N GLY A 985 -11.82 26.74 -20.07
CA GLY A 985 -11.52 27.25 -21.42
C GLY A 985 -10.04 27.58 -21.67
N ALA A 986 -9.14 27.22 -20.74
CA ALA A 986 -7.71 27.54 -20.82
C ALA A 986 -6.93 26.56 -21.72
N ARG A 987 -7.55 25.45 -22.12
CA ARG A 987 -7.10 24.45 -23.11
C ARG A 987 -8.32 23.86 -23.84
N PRO A 988 -8.15 23.24 -25.02
CA PRO A 988 -9.20 22.41 -25.61
C PRO A 988 -9.59 21.24 -24.69
N PRO A 989 -10.75 20.60 -24.92
CA PRO A 989 -11.08 19.30 -24.32
C PRO A 989 -10.00 18.24 -24.59
N ILE A 990 -9.88 17.26 -23.70
CA ILE A 990 -8.99 16.11 -23.88
C ILE A 990 -9.39 15.28 -25.11
N LYS A 991 -8.43 14.63 -25.74
CA LYS A 991 -8.67 13.86 -26.97
C LYS A 991 -9.32 12.49 -26.73
N MET A 992 -9.21 11.98 -25.51
CA MET A 992 -9.62 10.63 -25.15
C MET A 992 -11.14 10.49 -25.11
N ASP A 993 -11.68 9.48 -25.79
CA ASP A 993 -13.07 9.03 -25.63
C ASP A 993 -13.28 8.35 -24.27
N LYS A 994 -14.54 8.10 -23.88
CA LYS A 994 -14.87 7.59 -22.54
C LYS A 994 -14.34 6.17 -22.32
N GLU A 995 -14.23 5.36 -23.37
CA GLU A 995 -13.62 4.04 -23.35
C GLU A 995 -12.10 4.10 -23.16
N ALA A 996 -11.40 5.08 -23.74
CA ALA A 996 -9.97 5.32 -23.52
C ALA A 996 -9.70 5.87 -22.11
N ILE A 997 -10.54 6.78 -21.62
CA ILE A 997 -10.47 7.29 -20.24
C ILE A 997 -10.68 6.14 -19.24
N GLN A 998 -11.62 5.22 -19.52
CA GLN A 998 -11.80 4.03 -18.67
C GLN A 998 -10.59 3.09 -18.71
N LYS A 999 -10.03 2.76 -19.89
CA LYS A 999 -8.81 1.95 -20.00
C LYS A 999 -7.64 2.57 -19.22
N GLN A 1000 -7.51 3.90 -19.26
CA GLN A 1000 -6.51 4.63 -18.48
C GLN A 1000 -6.80 4.53 -16.97
N ALA A 1001 -8.06 4.61 -16.55
CA ALA A 1001 -8.47 4.44 -15.17
C ALA A 1001 -8.18 3.02 -14.64
N ASP A 1002 -8.46 1.98 -15.44
CA ASP A 1002 -8.16 0.58 -15.13
C ASP A 1002 -6.65 0.34 -15.00
N HIS A 1003 -5.85 0.85 -15.94
CA HIS A 1003 -4.39 0.82 -15.82
C HIS A 1003 -3.91 1.57 -14.57
N CYS A 1004 -4.41 2.77 -14.30
CA CYS A 1004 -4.11 3.51 -13.06
C CYS A 1004 -4.55 2.76 -11.78
N ASN A 1005 -5.57 1.90 -11.84
CA ASN A 1005 -5.95 1.01 -10.75
C ASN A 1005 -4.95 -0.14 -10.58
N ASP A 1006 -4.61 -0.85 -11.66
CA ASP A 1006 -3.63 -1.96 -11.66
C ASP A 1006 -2.27 -1.49 -11.14
N ARG A 1007 -1.74 -0.39 -11.70
CA ARG A 1007 -0.45 0.18 -11.31
C ARG A 1007 -0.44 0.68 -9.87
N LYS A 1008 -1.56 1.25 -9.38
CA LYS A 1008 -1.69 1.64 -7.98
C LYS A 1008 -1.74 0.43 -7.03
N MET A 1009 -2.39 -0.66 -7.42
CA MET A 1009 -2.41 -1.91 -6.65
C MET A 1009 -1.03 -2.56 -6.61
N ALA A 1010 -0.33 -2.63 -7.75
CA ALA A 1010 1.04 -3.10 -7.84
C ALA A 1010 1.97 -2.26 -6.95
N SER A 1011 1.92 -0.93 -7.06
CA SER A 1011 2.68 0.00 -6.22
C SER A 1011 2.42 -0.23 -4.72
N LYS A 1012 1.15 -0.39 -4.29
CA LYS A 1012 0.83 -0.67 -2.87
C LYS A 1012 1.48 -1.97 -2.38
N ARG A 1013 1.45 -3.04 -3.18
CA ARG A 1013 2.09 -4.32 -2.82
C ARG A 1013 3.62 -4.23 -2.78
N VAL A 1014 4.24 -3.48 -3.69
CA VAL A 1014 5.69 -3.23 -3.67
C VAL A 1014 6.11 -2.41 -2.44
N GLN A 1015 5.31 -1.43 -2.02
CA GLN A 1015 5.55 -0.66 -0.80
C GLN A 1015 5.44 -1.53 0.46
N GLU A 1016 4.42 -2.39 0.54
CA GLU A 1016 4.26 -3.37 1.63
C GLU A 1016 5.42 -4.36 1.69
N LEU A 1017 5.78 -4.99 0.56
CA LEU A 1017 6.89 -5.95 0.50
C LEU A 1017 8.25 -5.31 0.76
N SER A 1018 8.44 -4.02 0.43
CA SER A 1018 9.65 -3.27 0.80
C SER A 1018 9.74 -3.06 2.31
N ALA A 1019 8.62 -2.75 2.99
CA ALA A 1019 8.61 -2.67 4.45
C ALA A 1019 8.86 -4.05 5.10
N ASP A 1020 8.24 -5.12 4.59
CA ASP A 1020 8.48 -6.49 5.08
C ASP A 1020 9.94 -6.93 4.90
N LEU A 1021 10.56 -6.64 3.74
CA LEU A 1021 11.98 -6.90 3.46
C LEU A 1021 12.90 -6.23 4.50
N PHE A 1022 12.74 -4.93 4.71
CA PHE A 1022 13.56 -4.17 5.66
C PHE A 1022 13.30 -4.60 7.11
N PHE A 1023 12.07 -5.02 7.44
CA PHE A 1023 11.77 -5.52 8.78
C PHE A 1023 12.34 -6.93 9.04
N SER A 1024 12.27 -7.85 8.07
CA SER A 1024 12.94 -9.16 8.16
C SER A 1024 14.45 -9.00 8.38
N ILE A 1025 15.09 -8.07 7.67
CA ILE A 1025 16.52 -7.77 7.85
C ILE A 1025 16.77 -7.14 9.22
N PHE A 1026 15.93 -6.20 9.67
CA PHE A 1026 16.05 -5.60 11.01
C PHE A 1026 15.96 -6.64 12.15
N VAL A 1027 15.02 -7.60 12.08
CA VAL A 1027 14.93 -8.72 13.03
C VAL A 1027 16.19 -9.61 12.99
N ARG A 1028 16.79 -9.80 11.82
CA ARG A 1028 18.02 -10.60 11.64
C ARG A 1028 19.25 -9.92 12.24
N GLU A 1029 19.46 -8.63 11.98
CA GLU A 1029 20.66 -7.91 12.44
C GLU A 1029 20.59 -7.51 13.93
N CYS A 1030 19.40 -7.18 14.45
CA CYS A 1030 19.23 -6.83 15.87
C CYS A 1030 19.05 -8.02 16.81
N GLY A 1031 18.76 -9.22 16.27
CA GLY A 1031 18.45 -10.40 17.07
C GLY A 1031 17.05 -10.37 17.69
N PRO A 1032 16.79 -11.15 18.75
CA PRO A 1032 15.45 -11.34 19.31
C PRO A 1032 14.77 -10.04 19.75
N LEU A 1033 13.62 -9.71 19.16
CA LEU A 1033 12.87 -8.49 19.47
C LEU A 1033 11.63 -8.80 20.31
N GLU A 1034 11.64 -8.37 21.57
CA GLU A 1034 10.44 -8.43 22.43
C GLU A 1034 9.41 -7.34 22.06
N SER A 1035 8.13 -7.74 22.06
CA SER A 1035 6.96 -6.86 21.95
C SER A 1035 5.75 -7.52 22.59
N GLU A 1036 4.80 -6.72 23.06
CA GLU A 1036 3.44 -7.23 23.25
C GLU A 1036 2.77 -7.50 21.90
N ALA A 1037 1.85 -8.45 21.89
CA ALA A 1037 0.96 -8.73 20.79
C ALA A 1037 -0.47 -9.00 21.32
N MET A 1038 -1.48 -8.84 20.48
CA MET A 1038 -2.86 -9.22 20.81
C MET A 1038 -3.35 -10.31 19.85
N VAL A 1039 -3.99 -11.33 20.43
CA VAL A 1039 -4.51 -12.49 19.70
C VAL A 1039 -5.71 -12.09 18.84
N MET A 1040 -5.65 -12.44 17.56
CA MET A 1040 -6.65 -12.12 16.54
C MET A 1040 -7.56 -13.31 16.21
N GLY A 1041 -7.03 -14.53 16.30
CA GLY A 1041 -7.74 -15.76 15.98
C GLY A 1041 -7.05 -16.97 16.57
N VAL A 1042 -7.83 -17.99 16.94
CA VAL A 1042 -7.34 -19.20 17.63
C VAL A 1042 -7.78 -20.42 16.83
N LEU A 1043 -6.85 -21.35 16.61
CA LEU A 1043 -7.03 -22.61 15.89
C LEU A 1043 -6.69 -23.79 16.82
N SER A 1044 -6.87 -25.01 16.32
CA SER A 1044 -6.66 -26.25 17.09
C SER A 1044 -5.20 -26.52 17.50
N LYS A 1045 -4.21 -26.02 16.75
CA LYS A 1045 -2.76 -26.24 16.96
C LYS A 1045 -1.91 -24.95 16.85
N ALA A 1046 -2.56 -23.78 16.79
CA ALA A 1046 -1.91 -22.49 16.53
C ALA A 1046 -2.83 -21.30 16.86
N PHE A 1047 -2.29 -20.09 16.92
CA PHE A 1047 -3.06 -18.84 17.00
C PHE A 1047 -2.36 -17.70 16.24
N ASP A 1048 -3.13 -16.74 15.73
CA ASP A 1048 -2.63 -15.57 14.99
C ASP A 1048 -2.62 -14.33 15.91
N VAL A 1049 -1.55 -13.54 15.86
CA VAL A 1049 -1.35 -12.33 16.71
C VAL A 1049 -0.97 -11.09 15.89
N LEU A 1050 -1.38 -9.91 16.36
CA LEU A 1050 -0.92 -8.60 15.90
C LEU A 1050 0.14 -8.06 16.88
N VAL A 1051 1.37 -7.86 16.41
CA VAL A 1051 2.51 -7.44 17.23
C VAL A 1051 2.56 -5.92 17.34
N LEU A 1052 2.19 -5.39 18.51
CA LEU A 1052 1.72 -4.02 18.69
C LEU A 1052 2.80 -2.93 18.52
N LYS A 1053 4.08 -3.28 18.69
CA LYS A 1053 5.21 -2.35 18.51
C LYS A 1053 5.59 -2.13 17.03
N PHE A 1054 5.17 -3.04 16.15
CA PHE A 1054 5.63 -3.11 14.76
C PHE A 1054 4.49 -3.19 13.72
N GLY A 1055 3.25 -3.49 14.13
CA GLY A 1055 2.09 -3.64 13.25
C GLY A 1055 2.03 -4.96 12.47
N VAL A 1056 3.03 -5.84 12.62
CA VAL A 1056 3.13 -7.10 11.87
C VAL A 1056 2.21 -8.19 12.43
N GLN A 1057 1.76 -9.07 11.55
CA GLN A 1057 1.03 -10.29 11.91
C GLN A 1057 1.93 -11.51 11.89
N LYS A 1058 1.81 -12.37 12.91
CA LYS A 1058 2.44 -13.69 12.92
C LYS A 1058 1.50 -14.76 13.45
N ARG A 1059 1.78 -16.00 13.04
CA ARG A 1059 1.17 -17.20 13.61
C ARG A 1059 2.15 -17.82 14.59
N ILE A 1060 1.67 -18.14 15.78
CA ILE A 1060 2.39 -18.94 16.77
C ILE A 1060 1.80 -20.34 16.72
N TYR A 1061 2.66 -21.35 16.59
CA TYR A 1061 2.28 -22.76 16.51
C TYR A 1061 2.62 -23.43 17.84
N CYS A 1062 1.74 -24.30 18.36
CA CYS A 1062 1.98 -24.97 19.65
C CYS A 1062 3.27 -25.80 19.62
N ASN A 1063 3.54 -26.48 18.49
CA ASN A 1063 4.74 -27.28 18.25
C ASN A 1063 6.06 -26.49 18.26
N ALA A 1064 6.02 -25.15 18.32
CA ALA A 1064 7.20 -24.29 18.41
C ALA A 1064 7.41 -23.72 19.83
N LEU A 1065 6.62 -24.16 20.81
CA LEU A 1065 6.67 -23.74 22.21
C LEU A 1065 7.00 -24.94 23.12
N PRO A 1066 7.78 -24.77 24.21
CA PRO A 1066 8.03 -25.81 25.20
C PRO A 1066 6.77 -26.07 26.04
N LEU A 1067 5.96 -27.05 25.61
CA LEU A 1067 4.65 -27.37 26.16
C LEU A 1067 4.51 -28.88 26.42
N VAL A 1068 4.07 -29.23 27.63
CA VAL A 1068 3.74 -30.61 28.03
C VAL A 1068 2.51 -31.11 27.27
N ASP A 1069 1.50 -30.24 27.09
CA ASP A 1069 0.28 -30.50 26.35
C ASP A 1069 -0.36 -29.18 25.89
N PHE A 1070 -1.29 -29.24 24.93
CA PHE A 1070 -2.18 -28.13 24.61
C PHE A 1070 -3.57 -28.63 24.21
N ARG A 1071 -4.60 -27.98 24.75
CA ARG A 1071 -6.00 -28.36 24.55
C ARG A 1071 -6.80 -27.23 23.94
N PHE A 1072 -7.25 -27.44 22.70
CA PHE A 1072 -8.25 -26.59 22.06
C PHE A 1072 -9.67 -26.95 22.56
N GLN A 1073 -10.48 -25.93 22.84
CA GLN A 1073 -11.89 -26.07 23.21
C GLN A 1073 -12.71 -24.92 22.62
N LYS A 1074 -13.95 -25.20 22.20
CA LYS A 1074 -14.95 -24.15 21.98
C LYS A 1074 -15.79 -23.99 23.25
N ALA A 1075 -15.48 -22.97 24.04
CA ALA A 1075 -16.24 -22.61 25.23
C ALA A 1075 -17.51 -21.87 24.80
N GLY A 1076 -18.60 -22.62 24.61
CA GLY A 1076 -19.79 -22.12 23.92
C GLY A 1076 -19.44 -21.79 22.47
N LYS A 1077 -19.57 -20.51 22.07
CA LYS A 1077 -19.16 -20.03 20.73
C LYS A 1077 -17.70 -19.52 20.66
N LYS A 1078 -17.01 -19.29 21.78
CA LYS A 1078 -15.65 -18.72 21.77
C LYS A 1078 -14.59 -19.82 21.59
N PRO A 1079 -13.59 -19.64 20.70
CA PRO A 1079 -12.44 -20.54 20.63
C PRO A 1079 -11.43 -20.20 21.73
N GLU A 1080 -10.97 -21.24 22.44
CA GLU A 1080 -10.00 -21.17 23.53
C GLU A 1080 -8.96 -22.26 23.33
N LEU A 1081 -7.71 -21.95 23.68
CA LEU A 1081 -6.56 -22.84 23.54
C LEU A 1081 -5.77 -22.77 24.85
N THR A 1082 -5.91 -23.79 25.69
CA THR A 1082 -5.15 -23.91 26.94
C THR A 1082 -3.81 -24.54 26.63
N LEU A 1083 -2.73 -23.82 26.91
CA LEU A 1083 -1.34 -24.30 26.83
C LEU A 1083 -0.91 -24.76 28.22
N LEU A 1084 -0.17 -25.87 28.31
CA LEU A 1084 0.46 -26.33 29.55
C LEU A 1084 1.97 -26.26 29.39
N TRP A 1085 2.61 -25.27 30.01
CA TRP A 1085 4.03 -25.01 29.85
C TRP A 1085 4.89 -26.07 30.52
N GLU A 1086 6.02 -26.41 29.88
CA GLU A 1086 7.07 -27.18 30.54
C GLU A 1086 7.62 -26.40 31.75
N PRO A 1087 7.98 -27.11 32.85
CA PRO A 1087 8.70 -26.51 33.98
C PRO A 1087 10.16 -26.20 33.60
N GLU A 1088 10.71 -25.09 34.11
CA GLU A 1088 12.13 -24.74 33.86
C GLU A 1088 13.08 -25.53 34.77
N GLU A 1089 12.62 -25.91 35.97
CA GLU A 1089 13.33 -26.80 36.89
C GLU A 1089 12.44 -27.99 37.30
N LEU A 1090 13.04 -29.14 37.61
CA LEU A 1090 12.32 -30.39 37.93
C LEU A 1090 11.42 -30.31 39.19
N GLU A 1091 11.49 -29.22 39.95
CA GLU A 1091 10.69 -28.94 41.14
C GLU A 1091 9.53 -27.94 40.89
N GLU A 1092 9.42 -27.34 39.70
CA GLU A 1092 8.30 -26.46 39.33
C GLU A 1092 7.04 -27.26 38.89
N GLU A 1093 5.85 -26.74 39.21
CA GLU A 1093 4.61 -27.20 38.59
C GLU A 1093 4.42 -26.60 37.17
N SER A 1094 3.91 -27.41 36.24
CA SER A 1094 3.62 -26.98 34.87
C SER A 1094 2.53 -25.90 34.82
N VAL A 1095 2.87 -24.70 34.34
CA VAL A 1095 1.98 -23.53 34.37
C VAL A 1095 0.91 -23.61 33.26
N PRO A 1096 -0.40 -23.55 33.57
CA PRO A 1096 -1.45 -23.47 32.56
C PRO A 1096 -1.70 -22.03 32.10
N GLN A 1097 -1.81 -21.80 30.80
CA GLN A 1097 -2.13 -20.50 30.21
C GLN A 1097 -3.26 -20.61 29.18
N VAL A 1098 -4.35 -19.85 29.37
CA VAL A 1098 -5.49 -19.85 28.44
C VAL A 1098 -5.34 -18.73 27.40
N ILE A 1099 -5.23 -19.13 26.13
CA ILE A 1099 -5.20 -18.22 24.98
C ILE A 1099 -6.60 -18.15 24.36
N THR A 1100 -7.16 -16.93 24.26
CA THR A 1100 -8.39 -16.66 23.52
C THR A 1100 -8.25 -15.37 22.72
N ILE A 1101 -9.30 -15.00 21.98
CA ILE A 1101 -9.31 -13.83 21.10
C ILE A 1101 -9.32 -12.55 21.94
N PHE A 1102 -8.49 -11.59 21.53
CA PHE A 1102 -8.11 -10.41 22.30
C PHE A 1102 -7.38 -10.69 23.62
N THR A 1103 -6.83 -11.88 23.87
CA THR A 1103 -5.79 -12.01 24.92
C THR A 1103 -4.58 -11.15 24.54
N LEU A 1104 -4.08 -10.37 25.49
CA LEU A 1104 -2.80 -9.65 25.37
C LEU A 1104 -1.67 -10.57 25.84
N VAL A 1105 -0.61 -10.69 25.04
CA VAL A 1105 0.52 -11.60 25.29
C VAL A 1105 1.86 -10.90 25.04
N GLU A 1106 2.93 -11.38 25.67
CA GLU A 1106 4.31 -11.01 25.31
C GLU A 1106 4.86 -12.02 24.29
N VAL A 1107 5.47 -11.52 23.21
CA VAL A 1107 6.05 -12.33 22.14
C VAL A 1107 7.46 -11.89 21.81
N VAL A 1108 8.27 -12.83 21.32
CA VAL A 1108 9.62 -12.59 20.84
C VAL A 1108 9.65 -12.86 19.34
N LEU A 1109 10.12 -11.91 18.54
CA LEU A 1109 10.39 -12.10 17.12
C LEU A 1109 11.83 -12.57 16.93
N THR A 1110 12.01 -13.67 16.21
CA THR A 1110 13.31 -14.33 16.00
C THR A 1110 13.51 -14.62 14.52
N ALA A 1111 14.69 -14.30 13.98
CA ALA A 1111 15.05 -14.70 12.62
C ALA A 1111 15.18 -16.23 12.53
N ASP A 1112 14.64 -16.81 11.46
CA ASP A 1112 14.71 -18.25 11.21
C ASP A 1112 15.95 -18.56 10.35
N GLY A 1113 16.25 -19.84 10.12
CA GLY A 1113 17.36 -20.29 9.25
C GLY A 1113 17.22 -19.98 7.74
N GLY A 1114 16.30 -19.09 7.35
CA GLY A 1114 16.07 -18.69 5.96
C GLY A 1114 16.27 -17.17 5.78
N PRO A 1115 16.81 -16.70 4.64
CA PRO A 1115 17.43 -15.37 4.51
C PRO A 1115 16.56 -14.14 4.87
N LEU A 1116 15.23 -14.27 4.72
CA LEU A 1116 14.21 -13.29 5.11
C LEU A 1116 13.08 -13.88 5.99
N LYS A 1117 13.22 -15.12 6.46
CA LYS A 1117 12.21 -15.76 7.33
C LYS A 1117 12.43 -15.31 8.79
N TYR A 1118 11.34 -15.04 9.49
CA TYR A 1118 11.33 -14.80 10.93
C TYR A 1118 10.02 -15.29 11.55
N SER A 1119 10.11 -15.85 12.74
CA SER A 1119 9.01 -16.41 13.53
C SER A 1119 8.55 -15.45 14.63
N ALA A 1120 7.46 -15.82 15.31
CA ALA A 1120 7.08 -15.25 16.59
C ALA A 1120 6.87 -16.39 17.59
N LEU A 1121 7.52 -16.30 18.74
CA LEU A 1121 7.35 -17.22 19.85
C LEU A 1121 6.60 -16.52 20.99
N LEU A 1122 5.72 -17.26 21.66
CA LEU A 1122 5.05 -16.79 22.87
C LEU A 1122 6.07 -16.87 24.02
N LYS A 1123 6.17 -15.82 24.84
CA LYS A 1123 7.00 -15.82 26.04
C LYS A 1123 6.24 -16.56 27.17
N ARG A 1124 6.93 -17.45 27.89
CA ARG A 1124 6.37 -18.13 29.09
C ARG A 1124 5.87 -17.05 30.07
N PRO A 1125 4.65 -17.17 30.64
CA PRO A 1125 4.16 -16.20 31.58
C PRO A 1125 5.04 -16.18 32.84
N SER A 1126 5.54 -15.00 33.21
CA SER A 1126 6.29 -14.79 34.46
C SER A 1126 5.41 -15.10 35.67
N LEU A 1127 5.89 -15.93 36.61
CA LEU A 1127 5.17 -16.28 37.84
C LEU A 1127 4.87 -15.07 38.75
N ASP A 1128 5.61 -13.96 38.61
CA ASP A 1128 5.42 -12.71 39.35
C ASP A 1128 4.28 -11.81 38.79
N LYS A 1129 3.02 -12.26 38.76
CA LYS A 1129 1.83 -11.40 38.55
C LYS A 1129 0.57 -11.85 39.30
#